data_AF-A0A384JUI5-F1
#
_entry.id   AF-A0A384JUI5-F1
#
_cell.length_a   1.000
_cell.length_b   1.000
_cell.length_c   1.000
_cell.angle_alpha   90.00
_cell.angle_beta   90.00
_cell.angle_gamma   90.00
#
_symmetry.space_group_name_H-M   'P 1'
#
loop_
_entity.id
_entity.type
_entity.pdbx_description
1 polymer ?
#
loop_
_entity_poly.entity_id
_entity_poly.type
_entity_poly.pdbx_seq_one_letter_code
_entity_poly.pdbx_strand_id
1 'polypeptide(L)'
;MTIKTSTSFTQKALDSFWSDKLSSDQKITGLPNVLPKNIFERLIGETNLRSTVSGCGINTSYDAAVKQCEAKVAAIVAECQRNNTKYSDNEFNLDDMEYCIRPLTITESDTVIGGERTKLRSSKKSMTTRTVNTRTGTTKLTATKVREPACAKRINEIFDAPQFFTGHEPHLQDIRQGSEGDCWFLSSLGCLAVDEAHPQLINKLCPKRARNEKIGVYGFVFYRDGEWVSEIVDDKLYLTNPDYDDCDDDRRSVWDRSHGRLDPEASRADYKKTFQTGSDALFFGSCADPNETWVPLIEKAFAKIHGDYDSICGGWPGEGVEDLTGGVTTEFITADILDKDSFWTEGLLKVGKDFIFNASTRDYNHPDPDQLGRQGIEDDHAYSVLRAVEYYGNRLCLVKNPWGETEWNGPWSDGSKEWTPEALHILNHKFGNEGIFWMPYEDFLNRYDEIWRTRIFHCDWFNWHVAQHWTTVNVPWSGDYNETSFHFDIPVPTTAVIVLSQLDARYFGGLTGQHTYHLSFHLHVPGQNSHVVRGYSSGDRSATTEIFLEAGAYEVFLQITGYRDDTLPKIEDVVRYNWLDRRDKLIQIGLKHDMAYLKGVVQEDIQKKDKRTSLTTPVTLTTPSTFTPPTTPPSTPAPPIPKDAAGMTKDSWNASCVVGLKIYTNHTIALIGLGKAADAVKVEISPDLAKKDHGIHQDEKENFSD
;
A
#
# COMPACT_ATOMS: atom_id res chain seq x y z
N MET A 1 -30.27 20.66 8.21
CA MET A 1 -30.25 19.82 9.42
C MET A 1 -28.83 19.80 9.95
N THR A 2 -28.66 20.03 11.25
CA THR A 2 -27.36 20.12 11.92
C THR A 2 -26.65 18.77 11.88
N ILE A 3 -25.56 18.65 11.13
CA ILE A 3 -24.69 17.46 11.18
C ILE A 3 -24.02 17.48 12.56
N LYS A 4 -24.62 16.77 13.53
CA LYS A 4 -23.88 16.34 14.72
C LYS A 4 -22.86 15.33 14.20
N THR A 5 -21.59 15.72 14.09
CA THR A 5 -20.48 14.76 13.94
C THR A 5 -20.48 13.89 15.19
N SER A 6 -21.19 12.77 15.14
CA SER A 6 -21.11 11.74 16.17
C SER A 6 -19.69 11.20 16.11
N THR A 7 -18.84 11.57 17.09
CA THR A 7 -17.58 10.87 17.35
C THR A 7 -17.84 9.36 17.30
N SER A 8 -17.10 8.67 16.44
CA SER A 8 -17.24 7.22 16.24
C SER A 8 -17.05 6.50 17.58
N PHE A 9 -17.66 5.32 17.73
CA PHE A 9 -17.54 4.51 18.94
C PHE A 9 -16.07 4.22 19.27
N THR A 10 -15.27 3.88 18.26
CA THR A 10 -13.82 3.70 18.35
C THR A 10 -13.13 4.95 18.89
N GLN A 11 -13.44 6.14 18.38
CA GLN A 11 -12.78 7.35 18.88
C GLN A 11 -13.09 7.61 20.35
N LYS A 12 -14.35 7.42 20.79
CA LYS A 12 -14.70 7.55 22.21
C LYS A 12 -13.94 6.55 23.08
N ALA A 13 -13.75 5.33 22.58
CA ALA A 13 -13.01 4.29 23.29
C ALA A 13 -11.52 4.64 23.42
N LEU A 14 -10.90 5.16 22.36
CA LEU A 14 -9.51 5.64 22.34
C LEU A 14 -9.32 6.87 23.25
N ASP A 15 -10.19 7.87 23.13
CA ASP A 15 -10.16 9.08 23.96
C ASP A 15 -10.26 8.72 25.46
N SER A 16 -11.17 7.80 25.80
CA SER A 16 -11.34 7.28 27.17
C SER A 16 -10.09 6.54 27.64
N PHE A 17 -9.51 5.68 26.79
CA PHE A 17 -8.28 4.95 27.09
C PHE A 17 -7.11 5.89 27.38
N TRP A 18 -6.83 6.84 26.48
CA TRP A 18 -5.75 7.80 26.68
C TRP A 18 -5.99 8.74 27.87
N SER A 19 -7.25 9.11 28.13
CA SER A 19 -7.61 9.93 29.30
C SER A 19 -7.36 9.23 30.64
N ASP A 20 -7.49 7.90 30.68
CA ASP A 20 -7.17 7.05 31.82
C ASP A 20 -5.65 6.82 31.98
N LYS A 21 -4.95 6.58 30.87
CA LYS A 21 -3.53 6.17 30.90
C LYS A 21 -2.52 7.32 30.96
N LEU A 22 -2.86 8.51 30.48
CA LEU A 22 -1.93 9.66 30.42
C LEU A 22 -2.18 10.67 31.55
N SER A 23 -1.10 11.30 32.02
CA SER A 23 -1.14 12.38 33.02
C SER A 23 -1.87 13.63 32.49
N SER A 24 -2.37 14.51 33.37
CA SER A 24 -3.13 15.72 33.01
C SER A 24 -2.43 16.62 31.99
N ASP A 25 -1.10 16.67 32.02
CA ASP A 25 -0.28 17.54 31.18
C ASP A 25 -0.10 16.99 29.76
N GLN A 26 -0.57 15.77 29.50
CA GLN A 26 -0.59 15.10 28.20
C GLN A 26 -2.00 15.00 27.60
N LYS A 27 -3.02 15.64 28.22
CA LYS A 27 -4.42 15.58 27.80
C LYS A 27 -4.80 16.75 26.90
N ILE A 28 -5.17 16.50 25.66
CA ILE A 28 -5.92 17.45 24.82
C ILE A 28 -6.97 16.67 24.00
N THR A 29 -8.20 17.19 23.95
CA THR A 29 -9.32 16.61 23.19
C THR A 29 -9.41 17.18 21.75
N GLY A 30 -9.65 16.30 20.77
CA GLY A 30 -10.16 16.64 19.43
C GLY A 30 -9.40 16.05 18.22
N LEU A 31 -10.19 15.66 17.19
CA LEU A 31 -9.89 14.90 15.95
C LEU A 31 -9.75 13.38 16.17
N PRO A 32 -10.27 12.53 15.25
CA PRO A 32 -10.24 11.10 15.44
C PRO A 32 -8.87 10.53 15.10
N ASN A 33 -8.03 10.35 16.12
CA ASN A 33 -6.66 9.92 15.97
C ASN A 33 -6.41 8.66 16.81
N VAL A 34 -5.62 7.73 16.28
CA VAL A 34 -5.05 6.60 17.01
C VAL A 34 -4.09 7.12 18.07
N LEU A 35 -3.24 8.09 17.69
CA LEU A 35 -2.32 8.73 18.61
C LEU A 35 -3.02 9.83 19.43
N PRO A 36 -2.57 10.05 20.68
CA PRO A 36 -2.96 11.23 21.43
C PRO A 36 -2.64 12.50 20.63
N LYS A 37 -3.61 13.44 20.59
CA LYS A 37 -3.54 14.66 19.77
C LYS A 37 -2.23 15.43 19.93
N ASN A 38 -1.79 15.67 21.16
CA ASN A 38 -0.55 16.40 21.45
C ASN A 38 0.71 15.70 20.91
N ILE A 39 0.71 14.37 20.88
CA ILE A 39 1.80 13.57 20.31
C ILE A 39 1.75 13.71 18.79
N PHE A 40 0.57 13.54 18.20
CA PHE A 40 0.35 13.70 16.77
C PHE A 40 0.79 15.09 16.28
N GLU A 41 0.25 16.17 16.85
CA GLU A 41 0.56 17.56 16.49
C GLU A 41 2.05 17.88 16.63
N ARG A 42 2.71 17.36 17.67
CA ARG A 42 4.16 17.52 17.85
C ARG A 42 4.97 16.79 16.79
N LEU A 43 4.50 15.63 16.31
CA LEU A 43 5.19 14.83 15.30
C LEU A 43 5.00 15.40 13.88
N ILE A 44 3.83 15.98 13.57
CA ILE A 44 3.54 16.51 12.23
C ILE A 44 4.05 17.95 12.00
N GLY A 45 4.23 18.76 13.05
CA GLY A 45 4.54 20.20 12.94
C GLY A 45 3.38 21.04 12.37
N GLU A 46 3.58 22.34 12.12
CA GLU A 46 2.59 23.20 11.42
C GLU A 46 2.51 22.83 9.93
N THR A 47 1.82 21.74 9.60
CA THR A 47 1.59 21.36 8.20
C THR A 47 0.36 22.08 7.67
N ASN A 48 0.56 22.91 6.63
CA ASN A 48 -0.55 23.55 5.92
C ASN A 48 -1.33 22.50 5.12
N LEU A 49 -2.49 22.08 5.64
CA LEU A 49 -3.49 21.29 4.90
C LEU A 49 -3.93 22.08 3.66
N ARG A 50 -3.46 21.68 2.47
CA ARG A 50 -3.92 22.25 1.20
C ARG A 50 -5.24 21.58 0.82
N SER A 51 -6.33 22.32 0.95
CA SER A 51 -7.70 21.80 0.79
C SER A 51 -8.35 22.08 -0.55
N THR A 52 -7.55 22.38 -1.56
CA THR A 52 -8.05 22.52 -2.92
C THR A 52 -6.88 22.18 -3.84
N VAL A 53 -6.85 20.94 -4.33
CA VAL A 53 -5.83 20.56 -5.31
C VAL A 53 -6.34 21.04 -6.66
N SER A 54 -5.87 22.22 -7.06
CA SER A 54 -5.78 22.56 -8.48
C SER A 54 -4.97 21.47 -9.17
N GLY A 55 -5.48 20.87 -10.24
CA GLY A 55 -4.77 19.79 -10.91
C GLY A 55 -3.37 20.21 -11.35
N CYS A 56 -2.43 19.26 -11.33
CA CYS A 56 -1.02 19.49 -11.60
C CYS A 56 -0.47 18.44 -12.57
N GLY A 57 0.73 18.69 -13.10
CA GLY A 57 1.42 17.68 -13.91
C GLY A 57 1.78 16.46 -13.07
N ILE A 58 1.68 15.26 -13.65
CA ILE A 58 1.85 13.99 -12.91
C ILE A 58 3.22 13.83 -12.23
N ASN A 59 4.27 14.43 -12.81
CA ASN A 59 5.63 14.38 -12.26
C ASN A 59 5.85 15.32 -11.05
N THR A 60 4.93 16.26 -10.77
CA THR A 60 5.13 17.30 -9.74
C THR A 60 5.39 16.68 -8.36
N SER A 61 4.61 15.67 -7.99
CA SER A 61 4.76 14.98 -6.71
C SER A 61 6.01 14.11 -6.68
N TYR A 62 6.34 13.45 -7.78
CA TYR A 62 7.56 12.65 -7.94
C TYR A 62 8.82 13.50 -7.75
N ASP A 63 8.93 14.62 -8.47
CA ASP A 63 10.09 15.52 -8.40
C ASP A 63 10.29 16.08 -6.99
N ALA A 64 9.19 16.39 -6.29
CA ALA A 64 9.23 16.85 -4.90
C ALA A 64 9.74 15.75 -3.96
N ALA A 65 9.25 14.52 -4.11
CA ALA A 65 9.67 13.37 -3.31
C ALA A 65 11.15 13.02 -3.53
N VAL A 66 11.61 12.99 -4.79
CA VAL A 66 13.02 12.76 -5.15
C VAL A 66 13.92 13.84 -4.53
N LYS A 67 13.56 15.11 -4.69
CA LYS A 67 14.34 16.22 -4.13
C LYS A 67 14.43 16.16 -2.60
N GLN A 68 13.33 15.80 -1.93
CA GLN A 68 13.31 15.62 -0.48
C GLN A 68 14.18 14.42 -0.06
N CYS A 69 14.09 13.31 -0.78
CA CYS A 69 14.88 12.10 -0.55
C CYS A 69 16.38 12.40 -0.66
N GLU A 70 16.82 12.99 -1.77
CA GLU A 70 18.22 13.37 -2.00
C GLU A 70 18.75 14.30 -0.91
N ALA A 71 17.94 15.28 -0.48
CA ALA A 71 18.33 16.20 0.58
C ALA A 71 18.51 15.50 1.94
N LYS A 72 17.59 14.58 2.30
CA LYS A 72 17.70 13.78 3.52
C LYS A 72 18.92 12.86 3.49
N VAL A 73 19.15 12.17 2.37
CA VAL A 73 20.32 11.30 2.20
C VAL A 73 21.61 12.10 2.29
N ALA A 74 21.69 13.27 1.66
CA ALA A 74 22.86 14.14 1.77
C ALA A 74 23.14 14.58 3.21
N ALA A 75 22.09 14.90 3.99
CA ALA A 75 22.23 15.24 5.40
C ALA A 75 22.75 14.06 6.24
N ILE A 76 22.19 12.86 6.03
CA ILE A 76 22.65 11.62 6.67
C ILE A 76 24.10 11.34 6.33
N VAL A 77 24.48 11.42 5.04
CA VAL A 77 25.86 11.21 4.60
C VAL A 77 26.81 12.18 5.29
N ALA A 78 26.45 13.46 5.39
CA ALA A 78 27.28 14.45 6.07
C ALA A 78 27.43 14.16 7.57
N GLU A 79 26.38 13.70 8.24
CA GLU A 79 26.43 13.31 9.65
C GLU A 79 27.30 12.06 9.88
N CYS A 80 27.06 11.00 9.11
CA CYS A 80 27.83 9.75 9.17
C CYS A 80 29.31 9.98 8.88
N GLN A 81 29.65 10.84 7.91
CA GLN A 81 31.04 11.22 7.62
C GLN A 81 31.69 11.97 8.79
N ARG A 82 30.97 12.89 9.44
CA ARG A 82 31.48 13.61 10.62
C ARG A 82 31.74 12.67 11.79
N ASN A 83 30.87 11.69 12.00
CA ASN A 83 30.93 10.76 13.12
C ASN A 83 31.79 9.52 12.83
N ASN A 84 32.25 9.33 11.59
CA ASN A 84 32.92 8.11 11.12
C ASN A 84 32.09 6.85 11.40
N THR A 85 30.79 6.91 11.11
CA THR A 85 29.83 5.82 11.29
C THR A 85 29.15 5.47 9.97
N LYS A 86 28.62 4.24 9.87
CA LYS A 86 27.62 3.89 8.86
C LYS A 86 26.24 4.41 9.29
N TYR A 87 25.33 4.57 8.33
CA TYR A 87 23.94 4.86 8.65
C TYR A 87 23.29 3.64 9.33
N SER A 88 22.46 3.91 10.32
CA SER A 88 21.61 2.93 10.98
C SER A 88 20.19 3.49 11.01
N ASP A 89 19.26 2.70 10.51
CA ASP A 89 17.85 3.06 10.45
C ASP A 89 17.18 2.76 11.79
N ASN A 90 17.13 3.74 12.67
CA ASN A 90 16.52 3.58 13.99
C ASN A 90 15.00 3.36 13.93
N GLU A 91 14.34 3.74 12.82
CA GLU A 91 12.90 3.57 12.65
C GLU A 91 12.54 2.17 12.12
N PHE A 92 13.51 1.47 11.50
CA PHE A 92 13.36 0.13 10.94
C PHE A 92 14.61 -0.71 11.19
N ASN A 93 14.94 -0.90 12.47
CA ASN A 93 16.14 -1.62 12.90
C ASN A 93 15.93 -3.13 12.87
N LEU A 94 16.58 -3.84 11.95
CA LEU A 94 16.44 -5.29 11.78
C LEU A 94 16.99 -6.13 12.94
N ASP A 95 17.72 -5.54 13.88
CA ASP A 95 18.04 -6.24 15.14
C ASP A 95 16.79 -6.39 16.03
N ASP A 96 15.77 -5.54 15.84
CA ASP A 96 14.44 -5.66 16.42
C ASP A 96 13.52 -6.43 15.45
N MET A 97 13.66 -7.76 15.50
CA MET A 97 12.89 -8.67 14.65
C MET A 97 11.38 -8.55 14.85
N GLU A 98 10.92 -8.36 16.10
CA GLU A 98 9.49 -8.24 16.41
C GLU A 98 8.89 -6.99 15.77
N TYR A 99 9.66 -5.90 15.74
CA TYR A 99 9.26 -4.69 15.03
C TYR A 99 9.21 -4.92 13.52
N CYS A 100 10.29 -5.41 12.92
CA CYS A 100 10.46 -5.36 11.47
C CYS A 100 9.71 -6.47 10.72
N ILE A 101 9.38 -7.57 11.38
CA ILE A 101 8.75 -8.73 10.74
C ILE A 101 7.24 -8.69 10.88
N ARG A 102 6.70 -8.19 12.01
CA ARG A 102 5.29 -8.43 12.39
C ARG A 102 4.43 -7.16 12.50
N PRO A 103 3.15 -7.19 12.06
CA PRO A 103 2.20 -6.09 12.25
C PRO A 103 1.71 -6.00 13.71
N LEU A 104 0.91 -4.97 14.02
CA LEU A 104 0.35 -4.76 15.37
C LEU A 104 -0.74 -5.77 15.78
N THR A 105 -1.24 -6.61 14.86
CA THR A 105 -2.38 -7.52 15.10
C THR A 105 -2.06 -8.78 15.89
N ILE A 106 -0.79 -9.19 15.98
CA ILE A 106 -0.42 -10.46 16.62
C ILE A 106 -0.43 -10.27 18.15
N THR A 107 -1.32 -10.97 18.84
CA THR A 107 -1.41 -10.99 20.31
C THR A 107 -0.49 -12.07 20.90
N GLU A 108 -0.02 -11.84 22.13
CA GLU A 108 0.79 -12.80 22.92
C GLU A 108 0.18 -14.21 23.03
N SER A 109 -1.10 -14.41 22.73
CA SER A 109 -1.75 -15.72 22.70
C SER A 109 -1.12 -16.73 21.73
N ASP A 110 -0.33 -16.28 20.75
CA ASP A 110 0.48 -17.17 19.89
C ASP A 110 1.86 -17.50 20.50
N THR A 111 2.23 -16.87 21.62
CA THR A 111 3.50 -17.05 22.35
C THR A 111 3.33 -17.62 23.77
N VAL A 112 2.12 -17.75 24.32
CA VAL A 112 1.90 -18.37 25.64
C VAL A 112 1.78 -19.90 25.53
N ILE A 113 2.89 -20.57 25.20
CA ILE A 113 3.32 -21.80 25.90
C ILE A 113 4.84 -21.70 26.09
N GLY A 114 5.26 -20.77 26.94
CA GLY A 114 6.66 -20.53 27.24
C GLY A 114 6.90 -20.02 28.66
N GLY A 115 6.02 -20.36 29.60
CA GLY A 115 6.13 -19.96 31.00
C GLY A 115 6.27 -21.17 31.92
N GLU A 116 7.45 -21.79 31.98
CA GLU A 116 7.93 -22.41 33.22
C GLU A 116 9.44 -22.71 33.15
N ARG A 117 10.21 -22.01 33.98
CA ARG A 117 11.57 -22.42 34.37
C ARG A 117 11.48 -23.68 35.22
N THR A 118 11.52 -24.87 34.61
CA THR A 118 12.03 -26.07 35.30
C THR A 118 12.57 -27.13 34.34
N LYS A 119 13.77 -27.62 34.65
CA LYS A 119 14.47 -28.73 33.99
C LYS A 119 13.57 -29.98 33.87
N LEU A 120 13.28 -30.45 32.65
CA LEU A 120 13.37 -31.87 32.29
C LEU A 120 13.29 -32.09 30.76
N ARG A 121 14.28 -32.81 30.23
CA ARG A 121 14.21 -33.45 28.90
C ARG A 121 12.93 -34.28 28.79
N SER A 122 12.14 -34.08 27.75
CA SER A 122 11.65 -35.19 26.90
C SER A 122 10.95 -34.68 25.64
N SER A 123 11.21 -35.40 24.57
CA SER A 123 10.70 -35.28 23.22
C SER A 123 9.19 -35.49 23.15
N LYS A 124 8.47 -34.52 22.59
CA LYS A 124 7.23 -34.70 21.81
C LYS A 124 6.95 -33.41 21.03
N LYS A 125 7.02 -33.51 19.69
CA LYS A 125 6.64 -32.46 18.75
C LYS A 125 5.16 -32.11 18.97
N SER A 126 4.87 -30.87 19.35
CA SER A 126 3.53 -30.30 19.29
C SER A 126 3.37 -29.58 17.95
N MET A 127 2.26 -29.83 17.27
CA MET A 127 1.88 -29.12 16.03
C MET A 127 1.47 -27.70 16.38
N THR A 128 2.09 -26.71 15.73
CA THR A 128 1.69 -25.31 15.82
C THR A 128 0.91 -24.94 14.57
N THR A 129 -0.38 -24.66 14.72
CA THR A 129 -1.22 -24.13 13.63
C THR A 129 -1.05 -22.62 13.60
N ARG A 130 -0.45 -22.05 12.54
CA ARG A 130 -0.42 -20.59 12.33
C ARG A 130 -1.61 -20.20 11.48
N THR A 131 -2.39 -19.26 11.98
CA THR A 131 -3.51 -18.68 11.24
C THR A 131 -3.06 -17.30 10.79
N VAL A 132 -2.82 -17.13 9.48
CA VAL A 132 -2.59 -15.79 8.91
C VAL A 132 -3.93 -15.33 8.37
N ASN A 133 -4.48 -14.29 8.97
CA ASN A 133 -5.70 -13.66 8.47
C ASN A 133 -5.28 -12.69 7.38
N THR A 134 -5.44 -13.08 6.12
CA THR A 134 -5.34 -12.16 4.99
C THR A 134 -6.72 -11.57 4.69
N ARG A 135 -6.76 -10.47 3.93
CA ARG A 135 -8.01 -9.74 3.64
C ARG A 135 -9.01 -10.55 2.79
N THR A 136 -8.55 -11.61 2.13
CA THR A 136 -9.36 -12.53 1.30
C THR A 136 -9.79 -13.79 2.05
N GLY A 137 -9.34 -14.00 3.30
CA GLY A 137 -9.78 -15.10 4.15
C GLY A 137 -8.76 -15.59 5.17
N THR A 138 -9.21 -16.48 6.03
CA THR A 138 -8.37 -17.18 7.02
C THR A 138 -7.59 -18.31 6.34
N THR A 139 -6.36 -18.04 5.92
CA THR A 139 -5.49 -19.09 5.37
C THR A 139 -4.91 -19.89 6.54
N LYS A 140 -5.37 -21.13 6.70
CA LYS A 140 -4.77 -22.10 7.62
C LYS A 140 -3.55 -22.70 6.97
N LEU A 141 -2.39 -22.08 7.17
CA LEU A 141 -1.13 -22.70 6.83
C LEU A 141 -0.90 -23.86 7.80
N THR A 142 -0.98 -25.09 7.31
CA THR A 142 -0.50 -26.29 8.04
C THR A 142 1.02 -26.24 8.08
N ALA A 143 1.55 -25.41 8.97
CA ALA A 143 2.96 -25.08 9.05
C ALA A 143 3.80 -26.27 9.56
N THR A 144 4.49 -26.93 8.64
CA THR A 144 5.76 -27.59 8.98
C THR A 144 6.84 -26.50 8.96
N LYS A 145 6.89 -25.69 10.03
CA LYS A 145 7.80 -24.54 10.27
C LYS A 145 7.68 -23.38 9.26
N VAL A 146 6.97 -22.32 9.63
CA VAL A 146 7.32 -20.99 9.10
C VAL A 146 8.75 -20.71 9.56
N ARG A 147 9.69 -20.56 8.62
CA ARG A 147 11.05 -20.15 8.94
C ARG A 147 11.00 -18.65 9.28
N GLU A 148 11.67 -18.25 10.35
CA GLU A 148 11.94 -16.84 10.65
C GLU A 148 13.39 -16.56 10.23
N PRO A 149 13.73 -15.31 9.87
CA PRO A 149 15.12 -14.96 9.60
C PRO A 149 15.96 -15.19 10.84
N ALA A 150 17.19 -15.67 10.66
CA ALA A 150 18.02 -16.11 11.77
C ALA A 150 18.86 -14.98 12.39
N CYS A 151 19.30 -14.02 11.57
CA CYS A 151 20.01 -12.83 12.02
C CYS A 151 19.97 -11.74 10.93
N ALA A 152 20.39 -10.52 11.26
CA ALA A 152 20.59 -9.45 10.30
C ALA A 152 22.07 -9.02 10.26
N LYS A 153 22.62 -8.82 9.07
CA LYS A 153 24.01 -8.36 8.86
C LYS A 153 24.08 -7.26 7.81
N ARG A 154 25.14 -6.45 7.85
CA ARG A 154 25.36 -5.42 6.82
C ARG A 154 25.86 -6.04 5.52
N ILE A 155 25.58 -5.37 4.40
CA ILE A 155 26.03 -5.78 3.07
C ILE A 155 27.52 -6.11 3.02
N ASN A 156 28.39 -5.31 3.65
CA ASN A 156 29.84 -5.56 3.63
C ASN A 156 30.30 -6.79 4.46
N GLU A 157 29.40 -7.38 5.22
CA GLU A 157 29.66 -8.63 5.96
C GLU A 157 29.14 -9.85 5.23
N ILE A 158 28.14 -9.66 4.35
CA ILE A 158 27.45 -10.68 3.55
C ILE A 158 28.12 -10.85 2.18
N PHE A 159 28.58 -9.76 1.55
CA PHE A 159 29.04 -9.77 0.17
C PHE A 159 30.55 -9.48 0.09
N ASP A 160 31.25 -10.19 -0.80
CA ASP A 160 32.69 -10.02 -1.00
C ASP A 160 33.00 -8.72 -1.76
N ALA A 161 32.21 -8.42 -2.79
CA ALA A 161 32.39 -7.23 -3.63
C ALA A 161 31.02 -6.60 -3.98
N PRO A 162 30.27 -6.11 -2.98
CA PRO A 162 28.89 -5.68 -3.18
C PRO A 162 28.79 -4.55 -4.19
N GLN A 163 27.87 -4.70 -5.13
CA GLN A 163 27.46 -3.66 -6.06
C GLN A 163 25.95 -3.50 -5.98
N PHE A 164 25.47 -2.27 -6.15
CA PHE A 164 24.03 -2.06 -6.24
C PHE A 164 23.49 -2.66 -7.54
N PHE A 165 24.17 -2.38 -8.66
CA PHE A 165 23.96 -3.03 -9.95
C PHE A 165 25.28 -3.62 -10.44
N THR A 166 25.29 -4.86 -10.91
CA THR A 166 26.51 -5.59 -11.32
C THR A 166 26.75 -5.51 -12.82
N GLY A 167 27.69 -4.66 -13.26
CA GLY A 167 28.17 -4.57 -14.66
C GLY A 167 27.13 -4.12 -15.72
N HIS A 168 25.85 -4.26 -15.43
CA HIS A 168 24.68 -3.98 -16.24
C HIS A 168 23.70 -3.09 -15.46
N GLU A 169 22.77 -2.48 -16.17
CA GLU A 169 21.57 -1.87 -15.60
C GLU A 169 20.71 -2.95 -14.92
N PRO A 170 19.78 -2.61 -14.00
CA PRO A 170 18.89 -3.59 -13.37
C PRO A 170 18.23 -4.49 -14.41
N HIS A 171 18.35 -5.81 -14.22
CA HIS A 171 17.89 -6.79 -15.19
C HIS A 171 16.89 -7.77 -14.56
N LEU A 172 15.94 -8.23 -15.37
CA LEU A 172 14.86 -9.10 -14.89
C LEU A 172 15.34 -10.46 -14.35
N GLN A 173 16.53 -10.93 -14.76
CA GLN A 173 17.12 -12.16 -14.23
C GLN A 173 17.58 -12.01 -12.78
N ASP A 174 17.81 -10.78 -12.32
CA ASP A 174 18.31 -10.53 -10.97
C ASP A 174 17.25 -10.95 -9.94
N ILE A 175 15.97 -10.75 -10.24
CA ILE A 175 14.88 -10.91 -9.25
C ILE A 175 14.62 -12.40 -8.95
N ARG A 176 14.85 -12.77 -7.68
CA ARG A 176 14.49 -14.05 -7.06
C ARG A 176 13.77 -13.82 -5.73
N GLN A 177 12.57 -14.39 -5.61
CA GLN A 177 11.80 -14.34 -4.36
C GLN A 177 12.46 -15.16 -3.26
N GLY A 178 12.39 -14.65 -2.03
CA GLY A 178 12.84 -15.35 -0.84
C GLY A 178 11.70 -16.08 -0.13
N SER A 179 11.77 -16.09 1.20
CA SER A 179 10.83 -16.84 2.05
C SER A 179 9.50 -16.11 2.32
N GLU A 180 9.34 -14.87 1.85
CA GLU A 180 8.10 -14.09 2.02
C GLU A 180 7.07 -14.39 0.92
N GLY A 181 5.79 -14.28 1.24
CA GLY A 181 4.68 -14.44 0.28
C GLY A 181 4.44 -13.19 -0.57
N ASP A 182 5.47 -12.47 -1.01
CA ASP A 182 5.38 -11.18 -1.68
C ASP A 182 5.54 -11.25 -3.21
N CYS A 183 5.17 -12.40 -3.80
CA CYS A 183 5.27 -12.65 -5.24
C CYS A 183 4.63 -11.56 -6.10
N TRP A 184 3.54 -10.97 -5.62
CA TRP A 184 2.86 -9.85 -6.27
C TRP A 184 3.80 -8.66 -6.48
N PHE A 185 4.58 -8.30 -5.46
CA PHE A 185 5.53 -7.19 -5.49
C PHE A 185 6.73 -7.49 -6.39
N LEU A 186 7.35 -8.66 -6.25
CA LEU A 186 8.51 -9.03 -7.08
C LEU A 186 8.13 -9.26 -8.55
N SER A 187 6.92 -9.75 -8.81
CA SER A 187 6.33 -9.83 -10.14
C SER A 187 6.12 -8.43 -10.74
N SER A 188 5.62 -7.47 -9.97
CA SER A 188 5.53 -6.07 -10.41
C SER A 188 6.93 -5.52 -10.74
N LEU A 189 7.91 -5.76 -9.87
CA LEU A 189 9.30 -5.33 -10.07
C LEU A 189 9.91 -5.91 -11.36
N GLY A 190 9.62 -7.17 -11.66
CA GLY A 190 10.06 -7.85 -12.90
C GLY A 190 9.56 -7.15 -14.16
N CYS A 191 8.34 -6.61 -14.14
CA CYS A 191 7.80 -5.86 -15.28
C CYS A 191 8.52 -4.54 -15.54
N LEU A 192 9.15 -3.94 -14.51
CA LEU A 192 9.88 -2.68 -14.62
C LEU A 192 11.34 -2.88 -15.09
N ALA A 193 11.83 -4.13 -15.09
CA ALA A 193 13.20 -4.51 -15.42
C ALA A 193 13.34 -5.10 -16.85
N VAL A 194 12.38 -4.84 -17.75
CA VAL A 194 12.42 -5.29 -19.15
C VAL A 194 13.26 -4.34 -20.01
N ASP A 195 14.13 -4.90 -20.85
CA ASP A 195 15.14 -4.17 -21.62
C ASP A 195 14.61 -3.35 -22.81
N GLU A 196 15.38 -2.30 -23.13
CA GLU A 196 15.39 -1.36 -24.28
C GLU A 196 14.21 -0.38 -24.53
N ALA A 197 12.95 -0.73 -24.25
CA ALA A 197 11.81 0.13 -24.67
C ALA A 197 11.18 0.99 -23.57
N HIS A 198 11.43 0.68 -22.29
CA HIS A 198 10.95 1.47 -21.15
C HIS A 198 12.09 2.32 -20.56
N PRO A 199 11.89 3.63 -20.30
CA PRO A 199 12.86 4.41 -19.54
C PRO A 199 13.01 3.75 -18.17
N GLN A 200 14.19 3.16 -17.91
CA GLN A 200 14.54 2.37 -16.72
C GLN A 200 13.80 2.80 -15.45
N LEU A 201 12.59 2.27 -15.24
CA LEU A 201 11.69 2.75 -14.20
C LEU A 201 12.27 2.41 -12.82
N ILE A 202 13.06 1.34 -12.74
CA ILE A 202 13.84 0.99 -11.54
C ILE A 202 14.79 2.13 -11.12
N ASN A 203 15.44 2.81 -12.06
CA ASN A 203 16.32 3.94 -11.74
C ASN A 203 15.55 5.17 -11.23
N LYS A 204 14.25 5.28 -11.53
CA LYS A 204 13.38 6.31 -10.95
C LYS A 204 13.02 6.00 -9.49
N LEU A 205 12.99 4.73 -9.10
CA LEU A 205 12.69 4.30 -7.74
C LEU A 205 13.84 4.57 -6.77
N CYS A 206 15.09 4.36 -7.21
CA CYS A 206 16.28 4.68 -6.42
C CYS A 206 17.24 5.59 -7.21
N PRO A 207 17.01 6.92 -7.19
CA PRO A 207 17.86 7.88 -7.88
C PRO A 207 19.33 7.77 -7.41
N LYS A 208 20.28 7.91 -8.33
CA LYS A 208 21.72 7.78 -8.02
C LYS A 208 22.22 8.70 -6.90
N ARG A 209 21.64 9.89 -6.74
CA ARG A 209 21.98 10.84 -5.67
C ARG A 209 21.27 10.55 -4.35
N ALA A 210 20.27 9.68 -4.36
CA ALA A 210 19.54 9.23 -3.19
C ALA A 210 20.19 8.00 -2.52
N ARG A 211 21.44 7.66 -2.85
CA ARG A 211 22.15 6.57 -2.16
C ARG A 211 23.64 6.85 -1.98
N ASN A 212 24.23 6.23 -0.97
CA ASN A 212 25.67 6.21 -0.74
C ASN A 212 26.07 4.85 -0.15
N GLU A 213 26.63 3.99 -1.00
CA GLU A 213 26.97 2.59 -0.70
C GLU A 213 28.06 2.48 0.37
N LYS A 214 28.98 3.46 0.44
CA LYS A 214 30.03 3.48 1.47
C LYS A 214 29.47 3.74 2.87
N ILE A 215 28.52 4.68 2.97
CA ILE A 215 27.82 4.99 4.23
C ILE A 215 26.77 3.93 4.55
N GLY A 216 26.27 3.21 3.54
CA GLY A 216 25.22 2.21 3.69
C GLY A 216 23.84 2.84 3.85
N VAL A 217 23.55 3.91 3.11
CA VAL A 217 22.25 4.60 3.10
C VAL A 217 21.64 4.57 1.70
N TYR A 218 20.38 4.20 1.60
CA TYR A 218 19.64 4.06 0.35
C TYR A 218 18.26 4.69 0.48
N GLY A 219 17.95 5.61 -0.43
CA GLY A 219 16.67 6.29 -0.55
C GLY A 219 15.88 5.75 -1.73
N PHE A 220 14.61 5.45 -1.48
CA PHE A 220 13.64 4.94 -2.44
C PHE A 220 12.43 5.86 -2.51
N VAL A 221 11.75 5.89 -3.65
CA VAL A 221 10.55 6.70 -3.89
C VAL A 221 9.44 5.80 -4.41
N PHE A 222 8.30 5.80 -3.72
CA PHE A 222 7.12 4.97 -4.02
C PHE A 222 5.88 5.85 -4.14
N TYR A 223 4.88 5.40 -4.90
CA TYR A 223 3.60 6.06 -5.03
C TYR A 223 2.62 5.51 -3.99
N ARG A 224 1.92 6.39 -3.27
CA ARG A 224 0.97 6.03 -2.22
C ARG A 224 -0.15 7.05 -2.11
N ASP A 225 -1.40 6.57 -2.13
CA ASP A 225 -2.60 7.39 -1.92
C ASP A 225 -2.61 8.70 -2.72
N GLY A 226 -2.22 8.64 -3.99
CA GLY A 226 -2.26 9.78 -4.91
C GLY A 226 -1.01 10.66 -4.95
N GLU A 227 0.03 10.32 -4.19
CA GLU A 227 1.26 11.12 -4.08
C GLU A 227 2.50 10.23 -4.00
N TRP A 228 3.63 10.72 -4.50
CA TRP A 228 4.93 10.09 -4.33
C TRP A 228 5.52 10.43 -2.95
N VAL A 229 6.07 9.43 -2.29
CA VAL A 229 6.68 9.52 -0.96
C VAL A 229 8.04 8.82 -0.98
N SER A 230 8.97 9.29 -0.14
CA SER A 230 10.32 8.73 -0.08
C SER A 230 10.57 7.99 1.23
N GLU A 231 11.21 6.82 1.15
CA GLU A 231 11.71 6.07 2.30
C GLU A 231 13.24 5.92 2.24
N ILE A 232 13.89 5.93 3.40
CA ILE A 232 15.35 5.75 3.52
C ILE A 232 15.62 4.55 4.42
N VAL A 233 16.46 3.64 3.96
CA VAL A 233 16.88 2.44 4.67
C VAL A 233 18.39 2.34 4.79
N ASP A 234 18.87 1.62 5.80
CA ASP A 234 20.27 1.22 5.92
C ASP A 234 20.60 -0.08 5.14
N ASP A 235 21.87 -0.48 5.17
CA ASP A 235 22.41 -1.63 4.44
C ASP A 235 22.37 -2.97 5.20
N LYS A 236 21.58 -3.10 6.27
CA LYS A 236 21.36 -4.39 6.95
C LYS A 236 20.30 -5.24 6.23
N LEU A 237 20.55 -6.55 6.10
CA LEU A 237 19.66 -7.52 5.49
C LEU A 237 19.55 -8.79 6.35
N TYR A 238 18.40 -9.45 6.29
CA TYR A 238 18.15 -10.70 7.01
C TYR A 238 18.76 -11.91 6.30
N LEU A 239 19.29 -12.84 7.10
CA LEU A 239 19.93 -14.07 6.65
C LEU A 239 19.14 -15.31 7.08
N THR A 240 19.23 -16.35 6.26
CA THR A 240 18.59 -17.64 6.52
C THR A 240 19.27 -18.42 7.65
N ASN A 241 20.57 -18.19 7.86
CA ASN A 241 21.36 -18.90 8.86
C ASN A 241 21.95 -17.94 9.91
N PRO A 242 21.98 -18.34 11.19
CA PRO A 242 22.55 -17.54 12.26
C PRO A 242 24.07 -17.47 12.10
N ASP A 243 24.72 -16.60 12.89
CA ASP A 243 26.17 -16.65 13.02
C ASP A 243 26.62 -18.00 13.57
N TYR A 244 27.83 -18.43 13.23
CA TYR A 244 28.44 -19.67 13.71
C TYR A 244 28.43 -19.75 15.24
N ASP A 245 28.76 -18.65 15.92
CA ASP A 245 28.81 -18.60 17.37
C ASP A 245 27.42 -18.45 18.02
N ASP A 246 26.43 -17.96 17.27
CA ASP A 246 25.04 -17.76 17.72
C ASP A 246 24.11 -18.93 17.36
N CYS A 247 24.63 -19.98 16.71
CA CYS A 247 23.89 -21.21 16.44
C CYS A 247 23.44 -21.87 17.75
N ASP A 248 22.14 -21.80 18.05
CA ASP A 248 21.51 -22.40 19.23
C ASP A 248 20.91 -23.79 18.96
N ASP A 249 21.10 -24.32 17.74
CA ASP A 249 20.58 -25.60 17.28
C ASP A 249 21.66 -26.59 16.81
N ASP A 250 21.21 -27.75 16.31
CA ASP A 250 22.09 -28.84 15.89
C ASP A 250 22.99 -28.47 14.69
N ARG A 251 22.74 -27.37 13.95
CA ARG A 251 23.52 -27.00 12.74
C ARG A 251 24.99 -26.86 13.03
N ARG A 252 25.36 -26.16 14.11
CA ARG A 252 26.76 -26.04 14.53
C ARG A 252 27.35 -27.39 14.90
N SER A 253 26.62 -28.21 15.65
CA SER A 253 27.11 -29.54 16.04
C SER A 253 27.32 -30.48 14.84
N VAL A 254 26.50 -30.35 13.79
CA VAL A 254 26.61 -31.11 12.54
C VAL A 254 27.78 -30.58 11.71
N TRP A 255 27.94 -29.26 11.64
CA TRP A 255 29.06 -28.60 10.99
C TRP A 255 30.40 -28.99 11.64
N ASP A 256 30.53 -28.84 12.96
CA ASP A 256 31.75 -29.14 13.70
C ASP A 256 32.14 -30.63 13.61
N ARG A 257 31.16 -31.54 13.52
CA ARG A 257 31.44 -32.97 13.30
C ARG A 257 32.00 -33.25 11.90
N SER A 258 31.51 -32.55 10.89
CA SER A 258 31.99 -32.71 9.50
C SER A 258 33.31 -31.97 9.25
N HIS A 259 33.60 -30.93 10.04
CA HIS A 259 34.77 -30.06 9.90
C HIS A 259 35.77 -30.15 11.06
N GLY A 260 35.63 -31.12 11.97
CA GLY A 260 36.42 -31.23 13.22
C GLY A 260 37.91 -31.52 13.04
N ARG A 261 38.41 -31.58 11.80
CA ARG A 261 39.84 -31.63 11.46
C ARG A 261 40.42 -30.26 11.10
N LEU A 262 39.58 -29.25 10.90
CA LEU A 262 39.98 -27.87 10.64
C LEU A 262 40.33 -27.16 11.95
N ASP A 263 41.20 -26.16 11.84
CA ASP A 263 41.37 -25.17 12.90
C ASP A 263 40.03 -24.48 13.20
N PRO A 264 39.69 -24.16 14.47
CA PRO A 264 38.41 -23.53 14.80
C PRO A 264 38.11 -22.23 14.04
N GLU A 265 39.12 -21.38 13.79
CA GLU A 265 38.93 -20.14 13.03
C GLU A 265 38.72 -20.41 11.54
N ALA A 266 39.40 -21.42 10.99
CA ALA A 266 39.15 -21.87 9.63
C ALA A 266 37.74 -22.46 9.46
N SER A 267 37.28 -23.25 10.43
CA SER A 267 35.91 -23.78 10.45
C SER A 267 34.85 -22.67 10.49
N ARG A 268 35.08 -21.62 11.29
CA ARG A 268 34.20 -20.45 11.36
C ARG A 268 34.18 -19.67 10.04
N ALA A 269 35.35 -19.45 9.43
CA ALA A 269 35.45 -18.78 8.15
C ALA A 269 34.75 -19.57 7.03
N ASP A 270 34.92 -20.89 7.00
CA ASP A 270 34.25 -21.77 6.04
C ASP A 270 32.73 -21.79 6.27
N TYR A 271 32.26 -21.77 7.53
CA TYR A 271 30.83 -21.65 7.85
C TYR A 271 30.25 -20.35 7.29
N LYS A 272 30.91 -19.22 7.58
CA LYS A 272 30.49 -17.90 7.09
C LYS A 272 30.43 -17.88 5.57
N LYS A 273 31.46 -18.40 4.91
CA LYS A 273 31.54 -18.51 3.45
C LYS A 273 30.41 -19.36 2.87
N THR A 274 29.97 -20.40 3.57
CA THR A 274 28.97 -21.35 3.10
C THR A 274 27.53 -20.86 3.32
N PHE A 275 27.26 -20.23 4.46
CA PHE A 275 25.88 -19.96 4.89
C PHE A 275 25.51 -18.49 5.05
N GLN A 276 26.50 -17.60 5.05
CA GLN A 276 26.30 -16.17 5.32
C GLN A 276 26.91 -15.27 4.24
N THR A 277 27.33 -15.85 3.10
CA THR A 277 27.99 -15.10 2.02
C THR A 277 27.19 -15.15 0.74
N GLY A 278 27.02 -13.99 0.11
CA GLY A 278 26.34 -13.81 -1.18
C GLY A 278 24.82 -13.85 -1.11
N SER A 279 24.19 -13.66 -2.27
CA SER A 279 22.73 -13.54 -2.41
C SER A 279 21.94 -14.74 -1.88
N ASP A 280 22.47 -15.96 -2.01
CA ASP A 280 21.81 -17.19 -1.53
C ASP A 280 21.76 -17.29 0.00
N ALA A 281 22.50 -16.45 0.73
CA ALA A 281 22.44 -16.40 2.18
C ALA A 281 21.24 -15.60 2.72
N LEU A 282 20.65 -14.75 1.89
CA LEU A 282 19.53 -13.88 2.25
C LEU A 282 18.28 -14.69 2.57
N PHE A 283 17.44 -14.16 3.45
CA PHE A 283 16.18 -14.79 3.84
C PHE A 283 14.99 -14.39 2.95
N PHE A 284 14.97 -13.12 2.57
CA PHE A 284 13.96 -12.51 1.70
C PHE A 284 14.49 -12.43 0.25
N GLY A 285 13.90 -11.56 -0.59
CA GLY A 285 14.28 -11.39 -1.98
C GLY A 285 15.78 -11.18 -2.19
N SER A 286 16.31 -11.73 -3.27
CA SER A 286 17.74 -11.74 -3.56
C SER A 286 18.02 -11.53 -5.05
N CYS A 287 19.24 -11.10 -5.37
CA CYS A 287 19.71 -11.00 -6.75
C CYS A 287 20.29 -12.33 -7.24
N ALA A 288 20.16 -12.68 -8.52
CA ALA A 288 20.81 -13.86 -9.11
C ALA A 288 22.34 -13.79 -9.06
N ASP A 289 22.93 -12.61 -9.29
CA ASP A 289 24.36 -12.40 -9.07
C ASP A 289 24.69 -12.44 -7.57
N PRO A 290 25.75 -13.15 -7.15
CA PRO A 290 26.09 -13.30 -5.74
C PRO A 290 26.56 -12.03 -5.05
N ASN A 291 26.84 -10.93 -5.77
CA ASN A 291 27.32 -9.65 -5.23
C ASN A 291 26.39 -8.47 -5.53
N GLU A 292 25.24 -8.70 -6.15
CA GLU A 292 24.26 -7.66 -6.44
C GLU A 292 23.25 -7.49 -5.31
N THR A 293 22.81 -6.25 -5.07
CA THR A 293 22.10 -5.89 -3.82
C THR A 293 20.83 -5.07 -3.99
N TRP A 294 20.42 -4.71 -5.22
CA TRP A 294 19.29 -3.80 -5.39
C TRP A 294 17.93 -4.42 -5.01
N VAL A 295 17.68 -5.70 -5.35
CA VAL A 295 16.43 -6.42 -5.02
C VAL A 295 16.18 -6.49 -3.51
N PRO A 296 17.11 -7.00 -2.66
CA PRO A 296 16.87 -7.04 -1.21
C PRO A 296 16.70 -5.65 -0.58
N LEU A 297 17.38 -4.63 -1.11
CA LEU A 297 17.28 -3.26 -0.58
C LEU A 297 15.94 -2.60 -0.93
N ILE A 298 15.42 -2.80 -2.14
CA ILE A 298 14.11 -2.24 -2.52
C ILE A 298 12.97 -2.97 -1.81
N GLU A 299 13.04 -4.28 -1.67
CA GLU A 299 12.07 -5.07 -0.90
C GLU A 299 12.06 -4.64 0.57
N LYS A 300 13.23 -4.43 1.18
CA LYS A 300 13.32 -3.85 2.54
C LYS A 300 12.66 -2.47 2.64
N ALA A 301 12.91 -1.59 1.69
CA ALA A 301 12.29 -0.27 1.68
C ALA A 301 10.76 -0.37 1.49
N PHE A 302 10.31 -1.34 0.70
CA PHE A 302 8.90 -1.64 0.50
C PHE A 302 8.24 -2.25 1.76
N ALA A 303 8.95 -3.11 2.51
CA ALA A 303 8.50 -3.58 3.81
C ALA A 303 8.43 -2.41 4.81
N LYS A 304 9.44 -1.53 4.85
CA LYS A 304 9.45 -0.35 5.74
C LYS A 304 8.29 0.61 5.44
N ILE A 305 8.01 0.92 4.17
CA ILE A 305 6.90 1.82 3.84
C ILE A 305 5.57 1.21 4.30
N HIS A 306 5.43 -0.11 4.22
CA HIS A 306 4.27 -0.88 4.69
C HIS A 306 4.29 -1.20 6.20
N GLY A 307 5.39 -0.94 6.90
CA GLY A 307 5.51 -1.07 8.35
C GLY A 307 6.26 -2.32 8.83
N ASP A 308 6.25 -3.41 8.05
CA ASP A 308 6.97 -4.67 8.29
C ASP A 308 6.93 -5.59 7.06
N TYR A 309 7.69 -6.68 7.12
CA TYR A 309 7.73 -7.73 6.09
C TYR A 309 6.41 -8.53 5.99
N ASP A 310 5.77 -8.90 7.10
CA ASP A 310 4.49 -9.63 7.05
C ASP A 310 3.39 -8.80 6.33
N SER A 311 3.44 -7.46 6.38
CA SER A 311 2.48 -6.58 5.72
C SER A 311 2.59 -6.56 4.19
N ILE A 312 3.70 -7.06 3.62
CA ILE A 312 3.88 -7.23 2.17
C ILE A 312 3.57 -8.68 1.71
N CYS A 313 3.26 -9.58 2.63
CA CYS A 313 2.75 -10.92 2.30
C CYS A 313 1.36 -10.86 1.67
N GLY A 314 1.20 -11.46 0.50
CA GLY A 314 -0.06 -11.62 -0.23
C GLY A 314 -0.60 -10.30 -0.79
N GLY A 315 -0.81 -10.21 -2.09
CA GLY A 315 -1.37 -9.01 -2.71
C GLY A 315 -1.60 -9.12 -4.20
N TRP A 316 -2.05 -8.01 -4.79
CA TRP A 316 -2.43 -7.95 -6.19
C TRP A 316 -1.29 -7.33 -6.99
N PRO A 317 -0.69 -8.01 -7.99
CA PRO A 317 0.46 -7.49 -8.71
C PRO A 317 0.15 -6.18 -9.44
N GLY A 318 -1.12 -5.95 -9.78
CA GLY A 318 -1.60 -4.66 -10.28
C GLY A 318 -1.39 -3.49 -9.32
N GLU A 319 -1.64 -3.67 -8.03
CA GLU A 319 -1.38 -2.65 -6.99
C GLU A 319 0.13 -2.43 -6.81
N GLY A 320 0.93 -3.50 -6.93
CA GLY A 320 2.39 -3.40 -6.82
C GLY A 320 2.98 -2.54 -7.94
N VAL A 321 2.47 -2.66 -9.17
CA VAL A 321 2.91 -1.80 -10.28
C VAL A 321 2.47 -0.36 -10.04
N GLU A 322 1.27 -0.11 -9.52
CA GLU A 322 0.84 1.26 -9.17
C GLU A 322 1.76 1.90 -8.13
N ASP A 323 2.18 1.16 -7.10
CA ASP A 323 3.07 1.67 -6.05
C ASP A 323 4.48 1.98 -6.57
N LEU A 324 4.92 1.21 -7.58
CA LEU A 324 6.23 1.39 -8.20
C LEU A 324 6.23 2.46 -9.31
N THR A 325 5.07 2.83 -9.85
CA THR A 325 5.02 3.63 -11.09
C THR A 325 4.07 4.82 -11.05
N GLY A 326 3.16 4.92 -10.09
CA GLY A 326 2.06 5.89 -10.14
C GLY A 326 1.08 5.66 -11.29
N GLY A 327 1.15 4.50 -11.95
CA GLY A 327 0.22 4.07 -12.99
C GLY A 327 -1.19 3.83 -12.47
N VAL A 328 -2.07 3.43 -13.37
CA VAL A 328 -3.44 3.02 -13.03
C VAL A 328 -3.72 1.65 -13.61
N THR A 329 -4.16 0.74 -12.75
CA THR A 329 -4.41 -0.65 -13.14
C THR A 329 -5.89 -0.91 -13.44
N THR A 330 -6.10 -1.76 -14.44
CA THR A 330 -7.39 -2.40 -14.73
C THR A 330 -7.21 -3.91 -14.71
N GLU A 331 -8.08 -4.59 -13.97
CA GLU A 331 -8.13 -6.04 -13.90
C GLU A 331 -9.02 -6.60 -15.02
N PHE A 332 -8.56 -7.70 -15.61
CA PHE A 332 -9.29 -8.48 -16.59
C PHE A 332 -9.38 -9.91 -16.10
N ILE A 333 -10.60 -10.40 -15.91
CA ILE A 333 -10.84 -11.83 -15.73
C ILE A 333 -10.77 -12.47 -17.10
N THR A 334 -9.90 -13.47 -17.26
CA THR A 334 -9.62 -14.04 -18.57
C THR A 334 -10.87 -14.64 -19.24
N ALA A 335 -11.76 -15.23 -18.45
CA ALA A 335 -13.03 -15.78 -18.91
C ALA A 335 -14.02 -14.70 -19.42
N ASP A 336 -13.88 -13.47 -18.95
CA ASP A 336 -14.78 -12.35 -19.27
C ASP A 336 -14.25 -11.49 -20.43
N ILE A 337 -13.09 -11.83 -21.01
CA ILE A 337 -12.55 -11.14 -22.19
C ILE A 337 -13.46 -11.43 -23.40
N LEU A 338 -14.20 -10.40 -23.81
CA LEU A 338 -15.15 -10.48 -24.93
C LEU A 338 -14.47 -10.76 -26.27
N ASP A 339 -13.42 -10.00 -26.59
CA ASP A 339 -12.68 -10.11 -27.84
C ASP A 339 -11.19 -10.34 -27.55
N LYS A 340 -10.79 -11.61 -27.68
CA LYS A 340 -9.41 -12.06 -27.45
C LYS A 340 -8.44 -11.56 -28.53
N ASP A 341 -8.90 -11.26 -29.74
CA ASP A 341 -8.06 -10.73 -30.82
C ASP A 341 -7.77 -9.23 -30.60
N SER A 342 -8.79 -8.45 -30.21
CA SER A 342 -8.60 -7.05 -29.82
C SER A 342 -7.74 -6.95 -28.54
N PHE A 343 -7.96 -7.81 -27.54
CA PHE A 343 -7.12 -7.84 -26.34
C PHE A 343 -5.63 -8.10 -26.66
N TRP A 344 -5.36 -8.97 -27.62
CA TRP A 344 -4.00 -9.22 -28.12
C TRP A 344 -3.42 -8.00 -28.84
N THR A 345 -4.12 -7.50 -29.85
CA THR A 345 -3.61 -6.48 -30.78
C THR A 345 -3.56 -5.07 -30.18
N GLU A 346 -4.58 -4.68 -29.42
CA GLU A 346 -4.69 -3.37 -28.80
C GLU A 346 -4.17 -3.33 -27.35
N GLY A 347 -3.99 -4.50 -26.73
CA GLY A 347 -3.50 -4.66 -25.36
C GLY A 347 -2.09 -5.28 -25.31
N LEU A 348 -1.99 -6.61 -25.33
CA LEU A 348 -0.75 -7.33 -25.03
C LEU A 348 0.44 -6.95 -25.95
N LEU A 349 0.25 -6.71 -27.25
CA LEU A 349 1.33 -6.27 -28.15
C LEU A 349 1.93 -4.90 -27.80
N LYS A 350 1.29 -4.16 -26.87
CA LYS A 350 1.76 -2.88 -26.32
C LYS A 350 2.39 -3.02 -24.93
N VAL A 351 2.59 -4.25 -24.44
CA VAL A 351 3.39 -4.51 -23.24
C VAL A 351 4.79 -3.94 -23.40
N GLY A 352 5.30 -3.27 -22.36
CA GLY A 352 6.60 -2.60 -22.45
C GLY A 352 6.61 -1.41 -23.42
N LYS A 353 5.43 -0.88 -23.79
CA LYS A 353 5.28 0.38 -24.54
C LYS A 353 4.29 1.33 -23.86
N ASP A 354 3.00 0.99 -23.94
CA ASP A 354 1.91 1.81 -23.37
C ASP A 354 1.42 1.24 -22.03
N PHE A 355 1.64 -0.07 -21.83
CA PHE A 355 1.11 -0.82 -20.71
C PHE A 355 2.16 -1.73 -20.08
N ILE A 356 2.00 -1.97 -18.79
CA ILE A 356 2.62 -3.06 -18.06
C ILE A 356 1.57 -4.12 -17.78
N PHE A 357 1.94 -5.40 -17.88
CA PHE A 357 1.03 -6.52 -17.63
C PHE A 357 1.58 -7.47 -16.56
N ASN A 358 0.70 -7.89 -15.67
CA ASN A 358 0.93 -9.02 -14.78
C ASN A 358 -0.19 -10.05 -14.98
N ALA A 359 0.07 -11.28 -14.59
CA ALA A 359 -0.92 -12.35 -14.60
C ALA A 359 -0.89 -13.09 -13.26
N SER A 360 -2.03 -13.60 -12.82
CA SER A 360 -2.14 -14.41 -11.61
C SER A 360 -3.02 -15.63 -11.82
N THR A 361 -2.73 -16.66 -11.04
CA THR A 361 -3.55 -17.87 -10.91
C THR A 361 -4.36 -17.79 -9.63
N ARG A 362 -5.57 -18.35 -9.63
CA ARG A 362 -6.39 -18.51 -8.41
C ARG A 362 -6.22 -19.89 -7.80
N ASP A 363 -6.27 -19.97 -6.48
CA ASP A 363 -6.39 -21.25 -5.76
C ASP A 363 -7.81 -21.83 -5.90
N TYR A 364 -7.91 -23.02 -6.49
CA TYR A 364 -9.16 -23.80 -6.57
C TYR A 364 -9.15 -25.05 -5.68
N ASN A 365 -8.42 -25.04 -4.56
CA ASN A 365 -8.22 -26.18 -3.66
C ASN A 365 -7.70 -27.40 -4.45
N HIS A 366 -6.41 -27.46 -4.70
CA HIS A 366 -5.78 -28.54 -5.46
C HIS A 366 -6.26 -29.94 -5.07
N PRO A 367 -6.71 -30.77 -6.05
CA PRO A 367 -6.64 -32.21 -5.92
C PRO A 367 -5.24 -32.70 -6.29
N ASP A 368 -4.57 -33.29 -5.31
CA ASP A 368 -3.36 -34.14 -5.40
C ASP A 368 -2.02 -33.47 -5.78
N PRO A 369 -1.03 -33.38 -4.85
CA PRO A 369 0.32 -32.86 -5.11
C PRO A 369 1.14 -33.68 -6.13
N ASP A 370 0.67 -34.85 -6.54
CA ASP A 370 1.32 -35.70 -7.56
C ASP A 370 0.83 -35.40 -9.00
N GLN A 371 -0.16 -34.52 -9.20
CA GLN A 371 -0.51 -34.05 -10.54
C GLN A 371 0.47 -32.99 -11.01
N LEU A 372 0.92 -33.09 -12.26
CA LEU A 372 1.69 -32.04 -12.96
C LEU A 372 0.82 -30.77 -13.06
N GLY A 373 0.76 -29.99 -11.97
CA GLY A 373 -0.01 -28.76 -11.83
C GLY A 373 0.21 -27.84 -13.02
N ARG A 374 -0.87 -27.21 -13.52
CA ARG A 374 -1.01 -26.31 -14.70
C ARG A 374 0.16 -26.28 -15.73
N GLN A 375 0.82 -27.40 -16.02
CA GLN A 375 2.08 -27.51 -16.79
C GLN A 375 3.23 -26.61 -16.30
N GLY A 376 3.54 -26.64 -15.00
CA GLY A 376 4.65 -25.87 -14.42
C GLY A 376 4.30 -24.43 -14.07
N ILE A 377 3.00 -24.09 -14.10
CA ILE A 377 2.47 -22.83 -13.59
C ILE A 377 1.92 -23.09 -12.18
N GLU A 378 2.43 -22.34 -11.21
CA GLU A 378 2.03 -22.37 -9.80
C GLU A 378 0.66 -21.70 -9.56
N ASP A 379 -0.12 -22.27 -8.65
CA ASP A 379 -1.40 -21.72 -8.17
C ASP A 379 -1.16 -20.66 -7.08
N ASP A 380 -2.13 -19.75 -6.92
CA ASP A 380 -2.06 -18.62 -5.97
C ASP A 380 -0.80 -17.75 -6.10
N HIS A 381 -0.35 -17.55 -7.35
CA HIS A 381 0.95 -16.94 -7.63
C HIS A 381 0.89 -15.89 -8.75
N ALA A 382 1.74 -14.87 -8.62
CA ALA A 382 1.82 -13.74 -9.54
C ALA A 382 3.01 -13.86 -10.50
N TYR A 383 2.78 -13.52 -11.77
CA TYR A 383 3.76 -13.61 -12.86
C TYR A 383 3.86 -12.28 -13.61
N SER A 384 5.06 -11.96 -14.08
CA SER A 384 5.33 -10.78 -14.91
C SER A 384 5.07 -11.13 -16.37
N VAL A 385 4.32 -10.32 -17.11
CA VAL A 385 4.20 -10.48 -18.57
C VAL A 385 5.14 -9.46 -19.21
N LEU A 386 6.20 -9.97 -19.83
CA LEU A 386 7.35 -9.17 -20.24
C LEU A 386 7.26 -8.74 -21.71
N ARG A 387 6.79 -9.62 -22.58
CA ARG A 387 6.75 -9.38 -24.03
C ARG A 387 5.62 -10.17 -24.69
N ALA A 388 5.06 -9.62 -25.75
CA ALA A 388 4.10 -10.30 -26.61
C ALA A 388 4.51 -10.10 -28.06
N VAL A 389 4.57 -11.18 -28.84
CA VAL A 389 5.05 -11.15 -30.23
C VAL A 389 4.27 -12.10 -31.13
N GLU A 390 4.21 -11.79 -32.42
CA GLU A 390 3.72 -12.69 -33.46
C GLU A 390 4.91 -13.27 -34.25
N TYR A 391 5.13 -14.58 -34.14
CA TYR A 391 6.21 -15.31 -34.79
C TYR A 391 5.67 -16.35 -35.77
N TYR A 392 5.75 -16.07 -37.07
CA TYR A 392 5.23 -16.94 -38.16
C TYR A 392 3.80 -17.45 -37.90
N GLY A 393 2.90 -16.56 -37.46
CA GLY A 393 1.51 -16.90 -37.13
C GLY A 393 1.27 -17.45 -35.72
N ASN A 394 2.32 -17.65 -34.91
CA ASN A 394 2.20 -17.99 -33.50
C ASN A 394 2.18 -16.71 -32.65
N ARG A 395 1.15 -16.55 -31.83
CA ARG A 395 1.07 -15.50 -30.81
C ARG A 395 1.72 -16.00 -29.53
N LEU A 396 2.82 -15.38 -29.11
CA LEU A 396 3.63 -15.84 -27.98
C LEU A 396 3.79 -14.77 -26.92
N CYS A 397 3.63 -15.15 -25.66
CA CYS A 397 3.90 -14.34 -24.47
C CYS A 397 5.20 -14.79 -23.83
N LEU A 398 6.06 -13.84 -23.47
CA LEU A 398 7.22 -14.04 -22.60
C LEU A 398 6.78 -13.69 -21.18
N VAL A 399 6.89 -14.65 -20.27
CA VAL A 399 6.40 -14.57 -18.90
C VAL A 399 7.56 -14.86 -17.94
N LYS A 400 7.56 -14.21 -16.77
CA LYS A 400 8.50 -14.51 -15.68
C LYS A 400 7.80 -14.93 -14.39
N ASN A 401 8.26 -16.03 -13.82
CA ASN A 401 8.04 -16.43 -12.44
C ASN A 401 9.04 -15.66 -11.53
N PRO A 402 8.56 -14.88 -10.54
CA PRO A 402 9.43 -14.12 -9.63
C PRO A 402 10.28 -14.99 -8.69
N TRP A 403 10.00 -16.30 -8.56
CA TRP A 403 10.88 -17.23 -7.83
C TRP A 403 12.26 -17.37 -8.47
N GLY A 404 12.37 -17.07 -9.76
CA GLY A 404 13.62 -17.26 -10.51
C GLY A 404 13.91 -18.72 -10.81
N GLU A 405 12.89 -19.58 -10.71
CA GLU A 405 12.88 -20.99 -11.07
C GLU A 405 11.45 -21.43 -11.38
N THR A 406 11.27 -22.68 -11.83
CA THR A 406 9.99 -23.31 -12.16
C THR A 406 9.29 -22.62 -13.33
N GLU A 407 9.25 -23.35 -14.45
CA GLU A 407 8.84 -22.80 -15.74
C GLU A 407 7.78 -23.65 -16.43
N TRP A 408 7.11 -23.04 -17.40
CA TRP A 408 6.19 -23.69 -18.32
C TRP A 408 6.79 -24.95 -18.95
N ASN A 409 6.03 -26.04 -18.99
CA ASN A 409 6.46 -27.33 -19.58
C ASN A 409 5.66 -27.74 -20.83
N GLY A 410 4.84 -26.84 -21.40
CA GLY A 410 4.11 -27.07 -22.64
C GLY A 410 4.86 -26.60 -23.90
N PRO A 411 4.16 -26.32 -25.02
CA PRO A 411 4.79 -25.83 -26.24
C PRO A 411 5.57 -24.53 -26.01
N TRP A 412 6.74 -24.40 -26.64
CA TRP A 412 7.69 -23.27 -26.46
C TRP A 412 8.40 -23.20 -25.10
N SER A 413 8.26 -24.23 -24.25
CA SER A 413 9.16 -24.44 -23.10
C SER A 413 10.61 -24.77 -23.54
N ASP A 414 11.56 -24.72 -22.62
CA ASP A 414 12.98 -24.99 -22.88
C ASP A 414 13.27 -26.35 -23.54
N GLY A 415 12.46 -27.36 -23.25
CA GLY A 415 12.58 -28.70 -23.84
C GLY A 415 11.79 -28.89 -25.15
N SER A 416 11.13 -27.85 -25.65
CA SER A 416 10.10 -27.97 -26.67
C SER A 416 10.67 -28.08 -28.10
N LYS A 417 10.03 -28.89 -28.93
CA LYS A 417 10.44 -29.16 -30.33
C LYS A 417 10.24 -27.98 -31.27
N GLU A 418 9.49 -26.97 -30.85
CA GLU A 418 9.15 -25.76 -31.59
C GLU A 418 10.36 -24.84 -31.77
N TRP A 419 11.38 -24.98 -30.90
CA TRP A 419 12.61 -24.21 -30.99
C TRP A 419 13.44 -24.61 -32.21
N THR A 420 13.70 -23.62 -33.07
CA THR A 420 14.66 -23.70 -34.17
C THR A 420 15.79 -22.70 -33.95
N PRO A 421 16.97 -22.87 -34.58
CA PRO A 421 18.07 -21.89 -34.46
C PRO A 421 17.65 -20.46 -34.83
N GLU A 422 16.74 -20.31 -35.80
CA GLU A 422 16.16 -19.02 -36.20
C GLU A 422 15.24 -18.45 -35.11
N ALA A 423 14.34 -19.27 -34.56
CA ALA A 423 13.44 -18.85 -33.49
C ALA A 423 14.20 -18.41 -32.23
N LEU A 424 15.25 -19.13 -31.85
CA LEU A 424 16.11 -18.78 -30.70
C LEU A 424 16.72 -17.40 -30.85
N HIS A 425 17.21 -17.08 -32.05
CA HIS A 425 17.80 -15.78 -32.35
C HIS A 425 16.74 -14.66 -32.37
N ILE A 426 15.62 -14.85 -33.07
CA ILE A 426 14.57 -13.83 -33.23
C ILE A 426 13.87 -13.55 -31.91
N LEU A 427 13.55 -14.58 -31.14
CA LEU A 427 12.86 -14.43 -29.86
C LEU A 427 13.83 -14.06 -28.73
N ASN A 428 15.14 -14.11 -28.97
CA ASN A 428 16.19 -13.88 -27.97
C ASN A 428 16.02 -14.77 -26.74
N HIS A 429 15.73 -16.05 -26.97
CA HIS A 429 15.54 -17.03 -25.89
C HIS A 429 16.87 -17.65 -25.48
N LYS A 430 17.05 -17.83 -24.18
CA LYS A 430 18.18 -18.54 -23.57
C LYS A 430 17.59 -19.66 -22.72
N PHE A 431 18.15 -20.86 -22.87
CA PHE A 431 17.76 -21.99 -22.05
C PHE A 431 18.32 -21.84 -20.64
N GLY A 432 17.50 -22.15 -19.64
CA GLY A 432 17.79 -21.90 -18.25
C GLY A 432 16.71 -22.42 -17.31
N ASN A 433 16.84 -22.08 -16.04
CA ASN A 433 15.76 -22.20 -15.05
C ASN A 433 15.77 -20.92 -14.22
N GLU A 434 15.61 -19.80 -14.91
CA GLU A 434 15.58 -18.46 -14.33
C GLU A 434 14.14 -17.96 -14.12
N GLY A 435 13.17 -18.84 -14.35
CA GLY A 435 11.75 -18.55 -14.27
C GLY A 435 11.22 -17.82 -15.51
N ILE A 436 11.93 -17.79 -16.64
CA ILE A 436 11.59 -16.93 -17.80
C ILE A 436 11.31 -17.80 -19.03
N PHE A 437 10.05 -17.84 -19.47
CA PHE A 437 9.64 -18.77 -20.51
C PHE A 437 8.68 -18.14 -21.53
N TRP A 438 8.70 -18.70 -22.74
CA TRP A 438 7.73 -18.41 -23.77
C TRP A 438 6.55 -19.38 -23.68
N MET A 439 5.34 -18.87 -23.92
CA MET A 439 4.15 -19.71 -24.03
C MET A 439 3.17 -19.17 -25.10
N PRO A 440 2.34 -20.02 -25.72
CA PRO A 440 1.29 -19.58 -26.62
C PRO A 440 0.24 -18.70 -25.93
N TYR A 441 -0.29 -17.71 -26.64
CA TYR A 441 -1.34 -16.81 -26.14
C TYR A 441 -2.60 -17.55 -25.67
N GLU A 442 -3.02 -18.59 -26.40
CA GLU A 442 -4.18 -19.39 -26.00
C GLU A 442 -3.92 -20.15 -24.70
N ASP A 443 -2.72 -20.70 -24.53
CA ASP A 443 -2.34 -21.34 -23.27
C ASP A 443 -2.26 -20.32 -22.13
N PHE A 444 -1.73 -19.13 -22.39
CA PHE A 444 -1.70 -18.03 -21.42
C PHE A 444 -3.11 -17.73 -20.91
N LEU A 445 -4.08 -17.57 -21.81
CA LEU A 445 -5.48 -17.31 -21.41
C LEU A 445 -6.13 -18.51 -20.70
N ASN A 446 -5.69 -19.74 -20.94
CA ASN A 446 -6.25 -20.92 -20.29
C ASN A 446 -5.63 -21.21 -18.92
N ARG A 447 -4.44 -20.65 -18.62
CA ARG A 447 -3.71 -20.93 -17.37
C ARG A 447 -3.76 -19.80 -16.38
N TYR A 448 -3.95 -18.56 -16.81
CA TYR A 448 -4.07 -17.42 -15.91
C TYR A 448 -5.51 -16.95 -15.81
N ASP A 449 -6.00 -16.84 -14.58
CA ASP A 449 -7.39 -16.49 -14.28
C ASP A 449 -7.60 -14.97 -14.35
N GLU A 450 -6.57 -14.22 -13.96
CA GLU A 450 -6.57 -12.77 -13.81
C GLU A 450 -5.39 -12.17 -14.56
N ILE A 451 -5.65 -11.10 -15.31
CA ILE A 451 -4.65 -10.31 -16.02
C ILE A 451 -4.78 -8.86 -15.60
N TRP A 452 -3.68 -8.27 -15.15
CA TRP A 452 -3.62 -6.91 -14.64
C TRP A 452 -2.92 -6.04 -15.67
N ARG A 453 -3.63 -5.05 -16.23
CA ARG A 453 -3.07 -4.10 -17.20
C ARG A 453 -2.91 -2.74 -16.53
N THR A 454 -1.67 -2.29 -16.41
CA THR A 454 -1.35 -0.98 -15.83
C THR A 454 -1.01 0.02 -16.93
N ARG A 455 -1.74 1.13 -16.99
CA ARG A 455 -1.38 2.28 -17.83
C ARG A 455 -0.33 3.13 -17.12
N ILE A 456 0.78 3.38 -17.81
CA ILE A 456 1.88 4.21 -17.33
C ILE A 456 1.77 5.61 -17.92
N PHE A 457 1.98 6.63 -17.09
CA PHE A 457 1.87 8.04 -17.50
C PHE A 457 3.23 8.76 -17.65
N HIS A 458 4.33 8.08 -17.30
CA HIS A 458 5.65 8.67 -17.09
C HIS A 458 6.57 8.76 -18.31
N CYS A 459 6.06 8.59 -19.54
CA CYS A 459 6.88 8.84 -20.72
C CYS A 459 6.80 10.31 -21.12
N ASP A 460 7.97 10.93 -21.36
CA ASP A 460 8.16 12.34 -21.72
C ASP A 460 7.42 12.77 -23.01
N TRP A 461 6.69 11.85 -23.64
CA TRP A 461 5.93 12.03 -24.86
C TRP A 461 4.45 12.40 -24.63
N PHE A 462 3.89 12.17 -23.43
CA PHE A 462 2.49 12.50 -23.13
C PHE A 462 2.37 13.49 -21.95
N ASN A 463 1.59 14.56 -22.16
CA ASN A 463 1.42 15.63 -21.18
C ASN A 463 0.24 15.34 -20.24
N TRP A 464 0.37 14.31 -19.41
CA TRP A 464 -0.66 13.91 -18.45
C TRP A 464 -0.69 14.81 -17.21
N HIS A 465 -1.90 15.17 -16.81
CA HIS A 465 -2.18 15.90 -15.58
C HIS A 465 -3.10 15.08 -14.69
N VAL A 466 -2.99 15.30 -13.39
CA VAL A 466 -3.86 14.68 -12.39
C VAL A 466 -4.54 15.77 -11.56
N ALA A 467 -5.86 15.66 -11.43
CA ALA A 467 -6.63 16.35 -10.41
C ALA A 467 -7.14 15.31 -9.41
N GLN A 468 -7.15 15.64 -8.12
CA GLN A 468 -7.64 14.71 -7.10
C GLN A 468 -8.36 15.43 -5.95
N HIS A 469 -9.34 14.75 -5.36
CA HIS A 469 -10.04 15.23 -4.17
C HIS A 469 -10.38 14.05 -3.24
N TRP A 470 -10.03 14.19 -1.96
CA TRP A 470 -10.25 13.18 -0.93
C TRP A 470 -11.32 13.64 0.07
N THR A 471 -12.12 12.70 0.57
CA THR A 471 -13.14 12.94 1.59
C THR A 471 -13.47 11.65 2.34
N THR A 472 -13.97 11.76 3.57
CA THR A 472 -14.61 10.64 4.27
C THR A 472 -16.08 10.53 3.85
N VAL A 473 -16.53 9.30 3.58
CA VAL A 473 -17.93 8.98 3.30
C VAL A 473 -18.47 7.95 4.29
N ASN A 474 -19.74 8.10 4.68
CA ASN A 474 -20.46 7.06 5.40
C ASN A 474 -20.88 5.98 4.41
N VAL A 475 -20.60 4.72 4.73
CA VAL A 475 -20.93 3.58 3.87
C VAL A 475 -22.29 3.03 4.29
N PRO A 476 -23.32 3.07 3.43
CA PRO A 476 -24.64 2.56 3.78
C PRO A 476 -24.62 1.04 3.92
N TRP A 477 -25.37 0.50 4.87
CA TRP A 477 -25.51 -0.96 5.03
C TRP A 477 -26.21 -1.62 3.83
N SER A 478 -27.10 -0.90 3.16
CA SER A 478 -27.89 -1.40 2.03
C SER A 478 -27.09 -1.57 0.73
N GLY A 479 -25.89 -0.98 0.63
CA GLY A 479 -25.14 -0.94 -0.64
C GLY A 479 -25.72 0.03 -1.69
N ASP A 480 -26.61 0.94 -1.27
CA ASP A 480 -27.11 2.03 -2.10
C ASP A 480 -26.00 3.04 -2.45
N TYR A 481 -26.27 3.93 -3.40
CA TYR A 481 -25.37 5.04 -3.68
C TYR A 481 -25.12 5.90 -2.43
N ASN A 482 -23.89 6.35 -2.25
CA ASN A 482 -23.57 7.32 -1.20
C ASN A 482 -24.27 8.66 -1.48
N GLU A 483 -24.65 9.37 -0.41
CA GLU A 483 -25.19 10.74 -0.53
C GLU A 483 -24.15 11.70 -1.13
N THR A 484 -22.87 11.44 -0.83
CA THR A 484 -21.72 12.18 -1.37
C THR A 484 -21.45 11.73 -2.80
N SER A 485 -21.37 12.70 -3.70
CA SER A 485 -20.92 12.55 -5.09
C SER A 485 -19.77 13.51 -5.36
N PHE A 486 -19.04 13.27 -6.44
CA PHE A 486 -18.06 14.22 -6.96
C PHE A 486 -18.57 14.78 -8.29
N HIS A 487 -18.03 15.92 -8.70
CA HIS A 487 -18.16 16.40 -10.07
C HIS A 487 -16.80 16.82 -10.60
N PHE A 488 -16.66 16.81 -11.92
CA PHE A 488 -15.50 17.39 -12.57
C PHE A 488 -15.82 17.98 -13.94
N ASP A 489 -15.02 18.95 -14.36
CA ASP A 489 -15.15 19.60 -15.66
C ASP A 489 -13.96 19.26 -16.56
N ILE A 490 -14.27 18.89 -17.81
CA ILE A 490 -13.31 18.67 -18.89
C ILE A 490 -13.32 19.90 -19.81
N PRO A 491 -12.23 20.69 -19.87
CA PRO A 491 -12.21 21.92 -20.67
C PRO A 491 -12.17 21.66 -22.19
N VAL A 492 -11.51 20.58 -22.59
CA VAL A 492 -11.22 20.21 -23.97
C VAL A 492 -11.39 18.70 -24.10
N PRO A 493 -11.99 18.17 -25.18
CA PRO A 493 -12.15 16.74 -25.36
C PRO A 493 -10.81 15.99 -25.21
N THR A 494 -10.79 14.94 -24.41
CA THR A 494 -9.57 14.20 -24.07
C THR A 494 -9.89 12.77 -23.66
N THR A 495 -8.90 11.88 -23.82
CA THR A 495 -8.86 10.63 -23.05
C THR A 495 -8.68 10.96 -21.57
N ALA A 496 -9.53 10.36 -20.74
CA ALA A 496 -9.50 10.49 -19.29
C ALA A 496 -9.44 9.11 -18.63
N VAL A 497 -8.65 9.01 -17.56
CA VAL A 497 -8.66 7.85 -16.65
C VAL A 497 -9.24 8.31 -15.32
N ILE A 498 -10.34 7.69 -14.92
CA ILE A 498 -11.08 8.03 -13.70
C ILE A 498 -10.83 6.94 -12.67
N VAL A 499 -10.36 7.32 -11.49
CA VAL A 499 -10.01 6.39 -10.42
C VAL A 499 -10.67 6.83 -9.12
N LEU A 500 -11.51 5.98 -8.57
CA LEU A 500 -11.95 6.09 -7.19
C LEU A 500 -11.08 5.17 -6.33
N SER A 501 -10.30 5.71 -5.40
CA SER A 501 -9.44 4.92 -4.51
C SER A 501 -9.84 5.09 -3.04
N GLN A 502 -9.65 4.04 -2.24
CA GLN A 502 -9.59 4.12 -0.78
C GLN A 502 -8.13 4.16 -0.32
N LEU A 503 -7.91 4.47 0.97
CA LEU A 503 -6.56 4.40 1.56
C LEU A 503 -6.01 2.98 1.50
N ASP A 504 -4.71 2.85 1.25
CA ASP A 504 -4.03 1.56 1.36
C ASP A 504 -3.92 1.13 2.84
N ALA A 505 -4.63 0.06 3.18
CA ALA A 505 -4.72 -0.45 4.54
C ALA A 505 -3.43 -1.16 5.01
N ARG A 506 -2.55 -1.58 4.10
CA ARG A 506 -1.35 -2.38 4.39
C ARG A 506 -0.36 -1.61 5.25
N TYR A 507 -0.16 -0.32 4.97
CA TYR A 507 0.89 0.45 5.65
C TYR A 507 0.56 0.89 7.08
N PHE A 508 -0.68 0.63 7.51
CA PHE A 508 -1.08 0.72 8.91
C PHE A 508 -1.63 -0.61 9.42
N GLY A 509 -0.95 -1.71 9.07
CA GLY A 509 -1.23 -3.08 9.50
C GLY A 509 -1.62 -3.18 10.98
N GLY A 510 -2.84 -3.64 11.22
CA GLY A 510 -3.45 -3.77 12.55
C GLY A 510 -4.25 -2.57 13.06
N LEU A 511 -4.26 -1.46 12.35
CA LEU A 511 -5.15 -0.32 12.63
C LEU A 511 -6.24 -0.16 11.56
N THR A 512 -6.48 -1.20 10.76
CA THR A 512 -7.48 -1.20 9.68
C THR A 512 -8.92 -1.33 10.21
N GLY A 513 -9.07 -1.91 11.40
CA GLY A 513 -10.37 -2.21 12.00
C GLY A 513 -11.09 -3.38 11.35
N GLN A 514 -12.40 -3.46 11.59
CA GLN A 514 -13.24 -4.63 11.27
C GLN A 514 -13.98 -4.53 9.93
N HIS A 515 -13.75 -3.47 9.14
CA HIS A 515 -14.50 -3.22 7.92
C HIS A 515 -13.61 -3.34 6.68
N THR A 516 -14.14 -3.99 5.65
CA THR A 516 -13.57 -4.00 4.30
C THR A 516 -14.57 -3.35 3.33
N TYR A 517 -14.05 -2.76 2.25
CA TYR A 517 -14.85 -1.99 1.31
C TYR A 517 -14.54 -2.40 -0.12
N HIS A 518 -15.59 -2.56 -0.92
CA HIS A 518 -15.51 -2.69 -2.36
C HIS A 518 -16.03 -1.41 -3.01
N LEU A 519 -15.24 -0.89 -3.96
CA LEU A 519 -15.48 0.39 -4.59
C LEU A 519 -16.10 0.19 -5.97
N SER A 520 -17.12 0.98 -6.28
CA SER A 520 -17.62 1.15 -7.63
C SER A 520 -18.16 2.57 -7.80
N PHE A 521 -18.20 3.05 -9.04
CA PHE A 521 -18.78 4.36 -9.33
C PHE A 521 -19.45 4.40 -10.69
N HIS A 522 -20.36 5.35 -10.84
CA HIS A 522 -21.04 5.63 -12.10
C HIS A 522 -20.72 7.05 -12.54
N LEU A 523 -20.28 7.19 -13.79
CA LEU A 523 -20.11 8.48 -14.44
C LEU A 523 -21.41 8.89 -15.14
N HIS A 524 -21.86 10.12 -14.91
CA HIS A 524 -23.06 10.68 -15.52
C HIS A 524 -22.76 12.05 -16.15
N VAL A 525 -23.51 12.37 -17.20
CA VAL A 525 -23.65 13.75 -17.67
C VAL A 525 -24.80 14.39 -16.88
N PRO A 526 -24.63 15.60 -16.31
CA PRO A 526 -25.68 16.28 -15.57
C PRO A 526 -27.01 16.34 -16.33
N GLY A 527 -28.10 15.96 -15.65
CA GLY A 527 -29.45 15.94 -16.22
C GLY A 527 -29.79 14.71 -17.05
N GLN A 528 -28.86 13.77 -17.27
CA GLN A 528 -29.14 12.47 -17.89
C GLN A 528 -29.42 11.39 -16.86
N ASN A 529 -30.43 10.55 -17.12
CA ASN A 529 -30.80 9.46 -16.22
C ASN A 529 -29.93 8.20 -16.38
N SER A 530 -29.26 8.03 -17.52
CA SER A 530 -28.35 6.92 -17.79
C SER A 530 -26.91 7.28 -17.44
N HIS A 531 -26.16 6.31 -16.91
CA HIS A 531 -24.72 6.44 -16.75
C HIS A 531 -24.03 6.30 -18.11
N VAL A 532 -22.91 7.01 -18.28
CA VAL A 532 -22.03 6.91 -19.44
C VAL A 532 -21.17 5.66 -19.33
N VAL A 533 -20.56 5.46 -18.17
CA VAL A 533 -19.67 4.33 -17.88
C VAL A 533 -19.69 4.02 -16.39
N ARG A 534 -19.38 2.77 -16.06
CA ARG A 534 -19.17 2.29 -14.70
C ARG A 534 -17.69 2.00 -14.50
N GLY A 535 -17.14 2.46 -13.37
CA GLY A 535 -15.86 1.98 -12.87
C GLY A 535 -16.06 0.76 -11.99
N TYR A 536 -15.30 -0.30 -12.27
CA TYR A 536 -15.29 -1.53 -11.49
C TYR A 536 -14.04 -1.59 -10.62
N SER A 537 -14.13 -2.32 -9.51
CA SER A 537 -12.97 -2.58 -8.66
C SER A 537 -11.86 -3.24 -9.49
N SER A 538 -10.63 -2.78 -9.28
CA SER A 538 -9.41 -3.42 -9.74
C SER A 538 -8.54 -3.60 -8.50
N GLY A 539 -8.45 -4.85 -8.02
CA GLY A 539 -7.86 -5.14 -6.72
C GLY A 539 -8.74 -4.67 -5.56
N ASP A 540 -8.11 -4.39 -4.42
CA ASP A 540 -8.83 -4.06 -3.20
C ASP A 540 -9.05 -2.56 -3.06
N ARG A 541 -8.12 -1.74 -3.56
CA ARG A 541 -8.06 -0.32 -3.18
C ARG A 541 -8.61 0.66 -4.21
N SER A 542 -8.91 0.22 -5.43
CA SER A 542 -9.33 1.14 -6.49
C SER A 542 -10.48 0.61 -7.33
N ALA A 543 -11.27 1.53 -7.88
CA ALA A 543 -12.15 1.28 -9.01
C ALA A 543 -11.77 2.22 -10.15
N THR A 544 -11.65 1.69 -11.37
CA THR A 544 -11.04 2.42 -12.49
C THR A 544 -11.87 2.31 -13.77
N THR A 545 -11.76 3.33 -14.63
CA THR A 545 -12.23 3.26 -16.02
C THR A 545 -11.42 4.23 -16.88
N GLU A 546 -11.21 3.86 -18.14
CA GLU A 546 -10.57 4.69 -19.15
C GLU A 546 -11.58 4.97 -20.27
N ILE A 547 -11.78 6.24 -20.60
CA ILE A 547 -12.80 6.67 -21.57
C ILE A 547 -12.40 7.98 -22.25
N PHE A 548 -12.81 8.15 -23.51
CA PHE A 548 -12.73 9.45 -24.18
C PHE A 548 -13.94 10.31 -23.80
N LEU A 549 -13.68 11.51 -23.29
CA LEU A 549 -14.71 12.45 -22.86
C LEU A 549 -14.70 13.70 -23.73
N GLU A 550 -15.89 14.19 -24.03
CA GLU A 550 -16.09 15.50 -24.65
C GLU A 550 -15.91 16.62 -23.61
N ALA A 551 -15.78 17.86 -24.09
CA ALA A 551 -15.76 19.00 -23.18
C ALA A 551 -17.12 19.17 -22.47
N GLY A 552 -17.10 19.30 -21.16
CA GLY A 552 -18.31 19.44 -20.36
C GLY A 552 -18.15 19.05 -18.89
N ALA A 553 -19.25 19.17 -18.16
CA ALA A 553 -19.37 18.79 -16.76
C ALA A 553 -19.81 17.34 -16.62
N TYR A 554 -19.27 16.64 -15.63
CA TYR A 554 -19.58 15.25 -15.32
C TYR A 554 -19.80 15.06 -13.82
N GLU A 555 -20.70 14.15 -13.46
CA GLU A 555 -20.99 13.76 -12.06
C GLU A 555 -20.59 12.30 -11.83
N VAL A 556 -19.94 12.04 -10.70
CA VAL A 556 -19.49 10.71 -10.27
C VAL A 556 -20.27 10.30 -9.04
N PHE A 557 -21.17 9.33 -9.21
CA PHE A 557 -21.94 8.74 -8.11
C PHE A 557 -21.20 7.53 -7.57
N LEU A 558 -21.00 7.50 -6.25
CA LEU A 558 -20.27 6.45 -5.57
C LEU A 558 -21.24 5.34 -5.15
N GLN A 559 -20.82 4.10 -5.36
CA GLN A 559 -21.48 2.92 -4.81
C GLN A 559 -20.43 2.07 -4.09
N ILE A 560 -20.35 2.26 -2.78
CA ILE A 560 -19.37 1.60 -1.92
C ILE A 560 -20.09 0.55 -1.07
N THR A 561 -19.65 -0.69 -1.17
CA THR A 561 -20.20 -1.80 -0.38
C THR A 561 -19.24 -2.12 0.75
N GLY A 562 -19.73 -2.08 1.99
CA GLY A 562 -18.95 -2.45 3.18
C GLY A 562 -19.28 -3.85 3.67
N TYR A 563 -18.28 -4.56 4.17
CA TYR A 563 -18.43 -5.82 4.89
C TYR A 563 -17.79 -5.68 6.26
N ARG A 564 -18.41 -6.29 7.28
CA ARG A 564 -17.87 -6.31 8.65
C ARG A 564 -17.48 -7.72 9.03
N ASP A 565 -16.23 -7.89 9.46
CA ASP A 565 -15.73 -9.13 10.03
C ASP A 565 -15.44 -8.94 11.53
N ASP A 566 -16.32 -9.53 12.35
CA ASP A 566 -16.21 -9.45 13.81
C ASP A 566 -15.05 -10.30 14.37
N THR A 567 -14.41 -11.14 13.56
CA THR A 567 -13.23 -11.92 13.96
C THR A 567 -11.94 -11.11 13.93
N LEU A 568 -11.92 -10.00 13.20
CA LEU A 568 -10.80 -9.06 13.16
C LEU A 568 -10.76 -8.21 14.44
N PRO A 569 -9.56 -7.85 14.92
CA PRO A 569 -9.43 -7.04 16.12
C PRO A 569 -9.95 -5.62 15.89
N LYS A 570 -10.55 -5.04 16.93
CA LYS A 570 -10.92 -3.62 16.93
C LYS A 570 -9.67 -2.76 17.10
N ILE A 571 -9.67 -1.57 16.49
CA ILE A 571 -8.54 -0.64 16.57
C ILE A 571 -8.21 -0.30 18.03
N GLU A 572 -9.23 -0.06 18.86
CA GLU A 572 -9.02 0.23 20.28
C GLU A 572 -8.40 -0.93 21.07
N ASP A 573 -8.63 -2.18 20.65
CA ASP A 573 -8.03 -3.35 21.28
C ASP A 573 -6.56 -3.49 20.88
N VAL A 574 -6.25 -3.29 19.59
CA VAL A 574 -4.86 -3.27 19.11
C VAL A 574 -4.03 -2.21 19.83
N VAL A 575 -4.58 -1.00 20.00
CA VAL A 575 -3.93 0.06 20.79
C VAL A 575 -3.69 -0.39 22.24
N ARG A 576 -4.71 -0.97 22.89
CA ARG A 576 -4.60 -1.47 24.28
C ARG A 576 -3.56 -2.56 24.47
N TYR A 577 -3.36 -3.43 23.48
CA TYR A 577 -2.39 -4.52 23.57
C TYR A 577 -0.96 -4.05 23.28
N ASN A 578 -0.77 -3.01 22.47
CA ASN A 578 0.56 -2.61 22.00
C ASN A 578 1.16 -1.39 22.71
N TRP A 579 0.37 -0.61 23.49
CA TRP A 579 0.81 0.71 23.97
C TRP A 579 2.04 0.74 24.91
N LEU A 580 2.32 -0.36 25.63
CA LEU A 580 3.53 -0.49 26.46
C LEU A 580 4.57 -1.37 25.78
N ASP A 581 4.19 -2.60 25.43
CA ASP A 581 5.14 -3.63 25.01
C ASP A 581 5.69 -3.37 23.61
N ARG A 582 4.87 -2.78 22.72
CA ARG A 582 5.25 -2.44 21.34
C ARG A 582 5.03 -0.95 21.05
N ARG A 583 5.38 -0.11 22.03
CA ARG A 583 5.10 1.34 22.03
C ARG A 583 5.64 2.05 20.79
N ASP A 584 6.89 1.79 20.42
CA ASP A 584 7.53 2.52 19.31
C ASP A 584 6.90 2.15 17.97
N LYS A 585 6.55 0.86 17.78
CA LYS A 585 5.74 0.37 16.64
C LYS A 585 4.39 1.03 16.61
N LEU A 586 3.68 1.07 17.74
CA LEU A 586 2.37 1.72 17.81
C LEU A 586 2.45 3.22 17.46
N ILE A 587 3.48 3.93 17.91
CA ILE A 587 3.67 5.34 17.58
C ILE A 587 3.89 5.53 16.08
N GLN A 588 4.77 4.75 15.47
CA GLN A 588 5.07 4.90 14.04
C GLN A 588 3.88 4.51 13.16
N ILE A 589 3.28 3.36 13.40
CA ILE A 589 2.15 2.85 12.62
C ILE A 589 0.89 3.71 12.87
N GLY A 590 0.69 4.18 14.11
CA GLY A 590 -0.37 5.13 14.45
C GLY A 590 -0.20 6.48 13.75
N LEU A 591 1.04 6.98 13.63
CA LEU A 591 1.33 8.21 12.89
C LEU A 591 0.98 8.05 11.41
N LYS A 592 1.38 6.93 10.79
CA LYS A 592 1.04 6.61 9.40
C LYS A 592 -0.47 6.55 9.19
N HIS A 593 -1.18 5.86 10.08
CA HIS A 593 -2.65 5.80 10.07
C HIS A 593 -3.27 7.20 10.15
N ASP A 594 -2.90 8.00 11.15
CA ASP A 594 -3.52 9.30 11.36
C ASP A 594 -3.22 10.27 10.19
N MET A 595 -2.00 10.24 9.63
CA MET A 595 -1.65 11.01 8.43
C MET A 595 -2.47 10.59 7.19
N ALA A 596 -2.75 9.29 7.04
CA ALA A 596 -3.60 8.77 5.97
C ALA A 596 -5.03 9.32 6.08
N TYR A 597 -5.62 9.19 7.27
CA TYR A 597 -7.01 9.59 7.51
C TYR A 597 -7.23 11.10 7.48
N LEU A 598 -6.18 11.91 7.70
CA LEU A 598 -6.23 13.35 7.48
C LEU A 598 -6.62 13.73 6.05
N LYS A 599 -6.30 12.88 5.04
CA LYS A 599 -6.72 13.12 3.64
C LYS A 599 -8.25 13.20 3.50
N GLY A 600 -8.99 12.54 4.38
CA GLY A 600 -10.46 12.54 4.36
C GLY A 600 -11.12 13.78 4.98
N VAL A 601 -10.37 14.69 5.60
CA VAL A 601 -10.92 15.84 6.34
C VAL A 601 -11.09 17.06 5.43
N VAL A 602 -12.34 17.50 5.23
CA VAL A 602 -12.67 18.69 4.42
C VAL A 602 -12.47 19.97 5.25
N GLN A 603 -11.88 21.03 4.66
CA GLN A 603 -11.51 22.28 5.37
C GLN A 603 -12.67 23.02 6.03
N GLU A 604 -13.89 22.88 5.50
CA GLU A 604 -15.09 23.42 6.14
C GLU A 604 -15.31 22.85 7.55
N ASP A 605 -14.95 21.59 7.78
CA ASP A 605 -15.08 20.94 9.08
C ASP A 605 -14.06 21.47 10.08
N ILE A 606 -12.88 21.90 9.61
CA ILE A 606 -11.84 22.56 10.43
C ILE A 606 -12.33 23.95 10.85
N GLN A 607 -12.80 24.76 9.90
CA GLN A 607 -13.27 26.13 10.17
C GLN A 607 -14.55 26.18 11.03
N LYS A 608 -15.48 25.22 10.86
CA LYS A 608 -16.68 25.10 11.72
C LYS A 608 -16.32 24.72 13.15
N LYS A 609 -15.21 23.98 13.36
CA LYS A 609 -14.73 23.57 14.68
C LYS A 609 -14.09 24.75 15.43
N ASP A 610 -13.27 25.55 14.75
CA ASP A 610 -12.63 26.73 15.36
C ASP A 610 -13.64 27.80 15.79
N LYS A 611 -14.68 28.05 14.99
CA LYS A 611 -15.77 28.97 15.36
C LYS A 611 -16.60 28.51 16.56
N ARG A 612 -16.65 27.21 16.86
CA ARG A 612 -17.36 26.65 18.01
C ARG A 612 -16.60 26.84 19.32
N THR A 613 -15.27 26.93 19.25
CA THR A 613 -14.39 27.13 20.42
C THR A 613 -14.30 28.62 20.83
N SER A 614 -14.63 29.54 19.93
CA SER A 614 -14.55 31.00 20.16
C SER A 614 -15.83 31.66 20.71
N LEU A 615 -16.90 30.90 20.97
CA LEU A 615 -18.18 31.42 21.49
C LEU A 615 -18.48 30.87 22.88
N THR A 616 -17.73 31.32 23.87
CA THR A 616 -18.08 31.16 25.30
C THR A 616 -18.06 32.53 25.97
N THR A 617 -19.23 33.14 26.08
CA THR A 617 -19.49 34.38 26.85
C THR A 617 -19.47 34.05 28.35
N PRO A 618 -18.90 34.90 29.24
CA PRO A 618 -18.74 34.57 30.64
C PRO A 618 -20.04 34.81 31.42
N VAL A 619 -20.48 33.82 32.20
CA VAL A 619 -21.63 33.96 33.12
C VAL A 619 -21.13 34.00 34.57
N THR A 620 -21.51 35.09 35.23
CA THR A 620 -21.19 35.51 36.59
C THR A 620 -21.86 34.62 37.66
N LEU A 621 -21.12 34.36 38.75
CA LEU A 621 -21.55 33.63 39.94
C LEU A 621 -22.45 34.47 40.87
N THR A 622 -23.53 33.88 41.39
CA THR A 622 -24.12 34.24 42.71
C THR A 622 -24.83 33.04 43.37
N THR A 623 -24.80 33.05 44.70
CA THR A 623 -24.98 32.04 45.77
C THR A 623 -26.45 31.68 46.19
N PRO A 624 -26.66 30.72 47.12
CA PRO A 624 -27.90 29.91 47.27
C PRO A 624 -28.73 30.15 48.56
N SER A 625 -29.97 29.62 48.62
CA SER A 625 -30.79 29.43 49.86
C SER A 625 -32.08 28.60 49.59
N THR A 626 -32.19 27.34 50.06
CA THR A 626 -32.99 26.78 51.22
C THR A 626 -34.51 26.49 51.06
N PHE A 627 -34.83 25.17 51.09
CA PHE A 627 -35.91 24.37 51.74
C PHE A 627 -37.41 24.78 51.82
N THR A 628 -38.32 23.84 51.45
CA THR A 628 -39.36 23.16 52.30
C THR A 628 -40.19 22.10 51.52
N PRO A 629 -40.94 21.15 52.17
CA PRO A 629 -41.16 19.75 51.71
C PRO A 629 -42.66 19.35 51.52
N PRO A 630 -43.13 18.08 51.69
CA PRO A 630 -43.44 17.11 50.63
C PRO A 630 -44.93 16.67 50.56
N THR A 631 -45.29 15.81 49.59
CA THR A 631 -46.50 14.96 49.69
C THR A 631 -46.35 13.68 48.82
N THR A 632 -46.75 12.54 49.38
CA THR A 632 -46.80 11.18 48.79
C THR A 632 -48.19 10.56 49.07
N PRO A 633 -48.58 9.37 48.58
CA PRO A 633 -48.32 8.62 47.33
C PRO A 633 -49.70 8.17 46.68
N PRO A 634 -49.85 7.17 45.78
CA PRO A 634 -49.60 5.73 46.06
C PRO A 634 -49.02 4.89 44.89
N SER A 635 -48.62 3.69 45.30
CA SER A 635 -47.93 2.59 44.63
C SER A 635 -48.72 1.80 43.57
N THR A 636 -48.01 1.27 42.57
CA THR A 636 -48.36 0.03 41.84
C THR A 636 -47.08 -0.62 41.29
N PRO A 637 -47.04 -1.96 41.06
CA PRO A 637 -45.86 -2.80 41.24
C PRO A 637 -44.99 -2.93 40.00
N ALA A 638 -43.69 -3.14 40.22
CA ALA A 638 -42.72 -3.47 39.19
C ALA A 638 -43.01 -4.85 38.55
N PRO A 639 -42.96 -4.98 37.21
CA PRO A 639 -42.76 -6.28 36.57
C PRO A 639 -41.29 -6.74 36.73
N PRO A 640 -41.05 -8.06 36.68
CA PRO A 640 -39.78 -8.65 37.08
C PRO A 640 -38.64 -8.28 36.12
N ILE A 641 -37.48 -7.99 36.70
CA ILE A 641 -36.18 -7.93 36.01
C ILE A 641 -35.87 -9.35 35.50
N PRO A 642 -35.71 -9.57 34.19
CA PRO A 642 -35.00 -10.75 33.72
C PRO A 642 -33.53 -10.55 34.09
N LYS A 643 -33.05 -11.36 35.04
CA LYS A 643 -31.61 -11.61 35.19
C LYS A 643 -31.11 -12.28 33.92
N ASP A 644 -29.90 -11.87 33.53
CA ASP A 644 -29.01 -12.56 32.60
C ASP A 644 -29.47 -12.63 31.14
N ALA A 645 -29.52 -11.45 30.52
CA ALA A 645 -29.12 -11.32 29.13
C ALA A 645 -27.84 -10.48 29.08
N ALA A 646 -26.69 -11.09 29.38
CA ALA A 646 -25.42 -10.68 28.78
C ALA A 646 -25.48 -11.00 27.28
N GLY A 647 -26.45 -10.40 26.58
CA GLY A 647 -26.50 -10.40 25.14
C GLY A 647 -25.39 -9.48 24.69
N MET A 648 -24.42 -10.03 23.96
CA MET A 648 -23.51 -9.25 23.15
C MET A 648 -24.37 -8.30 22.31
N THR A 649 -24.42 -7.03 22.71
CA THR A 649 -25.02 -5.98 21.88
C THR A 649 -24.07 -5.84 20.70
N LYS A 650 -24.38 -6.49 19.58
CA LYS A 650 -23.62 -6.31 18.35
C LYS A 650 -23.63 -4.81 18.04
N ASP A 651 -22.44 -4.23 17.83
CA ASP A 651 -22.34 -2.79 17.61
C ASP A 651 -23.16 -2.40 16.38
N SER A 652 -23.83 -1.25 16.44
CA SER A 652 -24.58 -0.70 15.31
C SER A 652 -23.68 -0.47 14.10
N TRP A 653 -24.21 -0.66 12.89
CA TRP A 653 -23.51 -0.34 11.64
C TRP A 653 -23.06 1.12 11.62
N ASN A 654 -21.75 1.35 11.54
CA ASN A 654 -21.12 2.67 11.61
C ASN A 654 -19.91 2.79 10.66
N ALA A 655 -19.96 2.07 9.53
CA ALA A 655 -18.86 2.00 8.59
C ALA A 655 -18.59 3.34 7.89
N SER A 656 -17.33 3.76 7.89
CA SER A 656 -16.84 4.97 7.23
C SER A 656 -15.60 4.67 6.41
N CYS A 657 -15.53 5.17 5.18
CA CYS A 657 -14.40 4.95 4.29
C CYS A 657 -13.82 6.30 3.84
N VAL A 658 -12.50 6.43 3.82
CA VAL A 658 -11.81 7.58 3.22
C VAL A 658 -11.59 7.26 1.75
N VAL A 659 -12.17 8.08 0.87
CA VAL A 659 -12.12 7.89 -0.58
C VAL A 659 -11.56 9.11 -1.28
N GLY A 660 -10.80 8.86 -2.35
CA GLY A 660 -10.23 9.87 -3.23
C GLY A 660 -10.67 9.63 -4.67
N LEU A 661 -11.23 10.66 -5.31
CA LEU A 661 -11.42 10.66 -6.77
C LEU A 661 -10.19 11.29 -7.42
N LYS A 662 -9.58 10.58 -8.37
CA LYS A 662 -8.47 11.04 -9.20
C LYS A 662 -8.89 11.02 -10.67
N ILE A 663 -8.63 12.11 -11.37
CA ILE A 663 -8.92 12.27 -12.80
C ILE A 663 -7.61 12.57 -13.51
N TYR A 664 -7.17 11.64 -14.34
CA TYR A 664 -6.01 11.81 -15.21
C TYR A 664 -6.48 12.25 -16.58
N THR A 665 -5.96 13.35 -17.09
CA THR A 665 -6.32 13.92 -18.40
C THR A 665 -5.08 14.23 -19.22
N ASN A 666 -5.16 14.00 -20.53
CA ASN A 666 -4.06 14.27 -21.45
C ASN A 666 -4.15 15.71 -21.99
N HIS A 667 -3.05 16.46 -21.97
CA HIS A 667 -2.92 17.84 -22.46
C HIS A 667 -3.86 18.90 -21.84
N THR A 668 -4.68 18.55 -20.86
CA THR A 668 -5.59 19.46 -20.15
C THR A 668 -5.68 19.09 -18.67
N ILE A 669 -6.21 19.99 -17.84
CA ILE A 669 -6.39 19.79 -16.40
C ILE A 669 -7.88 19.79 -16.09
N ALA A 670 -8.37 18.72 -15.49
CA ALA A 670 -9.71 18.67 -14.95
C ALA A 670 -9.83 19.51 -13.67
N LEU A 671 -11.01 20.09 -13.44
CA LEU A 671 -11.38 20.73 -12.17
C LEU A 671 -12.29 19.77 -11.40
N ILE A 672 -11.99 19.46 -10.14
CA ILE A 672 -12.77 18.51 -9.33
C ILE A 672 -13.38 19.21 -8.12
N GLY A 673 -14.64 18.87 -7.82
CA GLY A 673 -15.35 19.32 -6.62
C GLY A 673 -16.20 18.22 -5.97
N LEU A 674 -16.70 18.52 -4.78
CA LEU A 674 -17.64 17.68 -4.03
C LEU A 674 -19.08 18.15 -4.25
N GLY A 675 -20.02 17.20 -4.23
CA GLY A 675 -21.44 17.44 -4.41
C GLY A 675 -21.86 17.48 -5.88
N LYS A 676 -23.14 17.82 -6.11
CA LYS A 676 -23.71 17.93 -7.46
C LYS A 676 -23.20 19.17 -8.16
N ALA A 677 -22.98 19.09 -9.47
CA ALA A 677 -22.47 20.21 -10.26
C ALA A 677 -23.38 21.46 -10.15
N ALA A 678 -24.69 21.25 -9.96
CA ALA A 678 -25.68 22.32 -9.80
C ALA A 678 -25.57 23.13 -8.48
N ASP A 679 -24.91 22.58 -7.44
CA ASP A 679 -24.74 23.27 -6.15
C ASP A 679 -23.51 24.20 -6.16
N ALA A 680 -22.50 23.95 -7.00
CA ALA A 680 -21.35 24.83 -7.19
C ALA A 680 -21.74 26.18 -7.82
N VAL A 681 -22.68 26.17 -8.78
CA VAL A 681 -23.19 27.39 -9.45
C VAL A 681 -23.98 28.30 -8.50
N LYS A 682 -24.51 27.78 -7.38
CA LYS A 682 -25.26 28.59 -6.40
C LYS A 682 -24.37 29.35 -5.41
N VAL A 683 -23.09 28.99 -5.28
CA VAL A 683 -22.18 29.62 -4.29
C VAL A 683 -21.57 30.93 -4.84
N GLU A 684 -21.50 31.11 -6.16
CA GLU A 684 -20.97 32.35 -6.76
C GLU A 684 -21.98 33.51 -6.87
N ILE A 685 -23.24 33.33 -6.46
CA ILE A 685 -24.22 34.42 -6.46
C ILE A 685 -24.82 34.59 -5.06
N SER A 686 -24.04 35.19 -4.16
CA SER A 686 -24.61 35.82 -2.97
C SER A 686 -25.10 37.23 -3.33
N PRO A 687 -26.37 37.63 -3.06
CA PRO A 687 -26.98 38.86 -3.58
C PRO A 687 -26.55 40.17 -2.88
N ASP A 688 -25.46 40.17 -2.11
CA ASP A 688 -25.09 41.29 -1.23
C ASP A 688 -24.19 42.36 -1.89
N LEU A 689 -24.08 42.37 -3.21
CA LEU A 689 -23.59 43.52 -3.98
C LEU A 689 -24.73 44.16 -4.77
N ALA A 690 -25.84 44.42 -4.10
CA ALA A 690 -26.83 45.38 -4.57
C ALA A 690 -26.42 46.79 -4.12
N LYS A 691 -26.48 47.75 -5.05
CA LYS A 691 -26.69 49.20 -4.80
C LYS A 691 -25.49 50.00 -4.29
N LYS A 692 -24.62 50.40 -5.21
CA LYS A 692 -23.88 51.67 -5.12
C LYS A 692 -23.52 52.17 -6.51
N ASP A 693 -24.53 52.46 -7.31
CA ASP A 693 -24.36 53.32 -8.46
C ASP A 693 -25.72 53.93 -8.71
N HIS A 694 -25.93 55.17 -8.25
CA HIS A 694 -26.92 56.15 -8.72
C HIS A 694 -26.78 57.40 -7.84
N GLY A 695 -26.09 58.41 -8.37
CA GLY A 695 -26.12 59.78 -7.90
C GLY A 695 -24.75 60.34 -7.50
N ILE A 696 -24.17 61.20 -8.35
CA ILE A 696 -23.96 62.63 -8.07
C ILE A 696 -23.37 63.31 -9.34
N HIS A 697 -24.18 64.19 -9.90
CA HIS A 697 -23.93 65.47 -10.56
C HIS A 697 -22.74 65.73 -11.52
N GLN A 698 -23.17 66.17 -12.72
CA GLN A 698 -22.60 67.23 -13.55
C GLN A 698 -22.03 68.40 -12.72
N ASP A 699 -20.80 68.79 -13.01
CA ASP A 699 -20.41 70.16 -13.38
C ASP A 699 -18.88 70.20 -13.59
N GLU A 700 -18.43 70.58 -14.78
CA GLU A 700 -17.40 71.61 -15.02
C GLU A 700 -16.99 71.61 -16.50
N LYS A 701 -17.28 72.75 -17.13
CA LYS A 701 -16.79 73.19 -18.44
C LYS A 701 -15.57 74.10 -18.21
N GLU A 702 -14.69 74.14 -19.22
CA GLU A 702 -13.62 75.12 -19.45
C GLU A 702 -12.40 75.00 -18.51
N ASN A 703 -11.13 75.11 -18.92
CA ASN A 703 -10.56 75.79 -20.09
C ASN A 703 -9.05 75.45 -20.27
N PHE A 704 -8.53 75.73 -21.48
CA PHE A 704 -7.12 75.95 -21.90
C PHE A 704 -6.17 74.80 -22.32
N SER A 705 -5.94 74.81 -23.64
CA SER A 705 -4.72 74.54 -24.45
C SER A 705 -3.35 74.50 -23.76
N ASP A 706 -2.50 73.53 -24.14
CA ASP A 706 -1.54 73.60 -25.26
C ASP A 706 -1.11 72.20 -25.70
#